data_AF-A0AAD8NQD2-F1
#
_entry.id   AF-A0AAD8NQD2-F1
#
_cell.length_a   1.000
_cell.length_b   1.000
_cell.length_c   1.000
_cell.angle_alpha   90.00
_cell.angle_beta   90.00
_cell.angle_gamma   90.00
#
_symmetry.space_group_name_H-M   'P 1'
#
loop_
_entity.id
_entity.type
_entity.pdbx_description
1 polymer ?
#
loop_
_entity_poly.entity_id
_entity_poly.type
_entity_poly.pdbx_seq_one_letter_code
_entity_poly.pdbx_strand_id
1 'polypeptide(L)'
;MIAAAASSSTESVPLPPSVEQLIAKICSEKCTPPPDVSALRSLSRITEASAIEILNIISASTSIRNFSGFIVHMTKDKSLTVSSPHHAQILPQKRSPPVSPNPQRFAQYLSPNSKHISPGSSLRPRTIPDYFPRSPDDGYGSLLSKKVASLPFSGSKDVIPNNAASHLAESTKGINRVQKQLVFSAGCDLDDTNHGEVSQHLFDSSNTGHHFSVVQKQRMLSPCSTSGTKPSYFHDTSNATHNGSLILDQRSLTPCGSIGVPEKSLAISHQSLLLAELEFRKMFIVYSYVGRKKLDDVVSIKDAIEIKDMKTITMFDFEAIIWAKYGCRFCEPCDRAMHLDWDSGKTHLYHCYVSIDGTYQFKGPYLNTRRTHLQRELGDDNVLIVQFVDDPNSHEMPPNHCSWIAAYNRISGGISVGLRHYRLFAFKDNRDGKNIKMHDTKKPRSSWKMKCYFIRNESHAPWAEKDDCILFRKTIHEARCLFMHVHMVSSVSKYISRCSLALSNSIKLRVDLATVHVEIIEDIPCRDENGYVVCDEDGEPLIHTDGTGFISEDLAILCAKDFIEADGTKGDSYQLEEASFGIKDKESCTREPPLLVQCRVFKDGYAVKGTLLVNKKLKPWTIQVRPSMIKVKRDSRISDLPSFSSLEIVSVSRRPKTAHLSKNLIALLTVGGVPRNYFLELLEKALQEVQKVSSSMRAAVRVGLNYGQMDDSATSVAMIGSGIPLDEPYLQYRLSILKNEEHKGLRSGKILVDESFYLIGTADPTGTLNSDEVCVILENGQISGKVLVYRNPGLHFGDIHILNAKYIENLEEYVGNAKYGIFFSTKGKRSVGTEIANGDFDGDLYWVSRNPQLLHYFKVSEPWKRTYSTPSAPSKKPSELSCEELESEIFTQLFSTHKHNNEAGKAADSWSAFVDQYLTLGENNADEKHRIKEKLLKLIDLYYDALDAPKSGKSIDIPKPLLAQKFPHYMEKYIKKSYHSSSVLGEIYDTAKAYQPDNILIRGIWKLPCFNVEIPDVVLNLWKDRYDTYKHDMSNALQSGDESKKNSATIVINKYKQMLYEAEDFASSTRNIEDIYNDALAIYHVSYDNALRFADVGKCGFAWKVAGEALCSFHESKTPGRSIRFKVPVLTMLI
;
A
#
# COMPACT_ATOMS: atom_id res chain seq x y z
N MET A 1 -71.69 -3.74 -15.21
CA MET A 1 -72.26 -5.07 -14.92
C MET A 1 -71.11 -6.00 -14.58
N ILE A 2 -71.29 -6.93 -13.64
CA ILE A 2 -70.27 -7.88 -13.12
C ILE A 2 -69.06 -7.22 -12.42
N ALA A 3 -68.84 -7.61 -11.17
CA ALA A 3 -67.56 -7.51 -10.49
C ALA A 3 -67.17 -8.91 -10.00
N ALA A 4 -65.89 -9.28 -10.18
CA ALA A 4 -65.27 -10.49 -9.65
C ALA A 4 -63.80 -10.14 -9.41
N ALA A 5 -63.33 -10.07 -8.15
CA ALA A 5 -62.99 -11.20 -7.28
C ALA A 5 -61.62 -11.82 -7.64
N ALA A 6 -60.57 -11.27 -7.01
CA ALA A 6 -59.23 -11.85 -6.97
C ALA A 6 -58.73 -11.82 -5.51
N SER A 7 -58.97 -12.90 -4.77
CA SER A 7 -58.59 -13.04 -3.37
C SER A 7 -57.11 -13.38 -3.22
N SER A 8 -56.32 -12.51 -2.58
CA SER A 8 -54.93 -12.80 -2.24
C SER A 8 -54.87 -13.81 -1.09
N SER A 9 -54.44 -15.04 -1.39
CA SER A 9 -54.18 -16.06 -0.37
C SER A 9 -52.97 -15.69 0.49
N THR A 10 -53.19 -15.29 1.74
CA THR A 10 -52.12 -15.10 2.73
C THR A 10 -51.53 -16.44 3.13
N GLU A 11 -50.23 -16.63 2.94
CA GLU A 11 -49.51 -17.86 3.29
C GLU A 11 -49.42 -18.02 4.83
N SER A 12 -50.37 -18.75 5.42
CA SER A 12 -50.46 -18.96 6.86
C SER A 12 -49.43 -19.99 7.34
N VAL A 13 -48.48 -19.56 8.19
CA VAL A 13 -47.56 -20.45 8.90
C VAL A 13 -48.21 -20.85 10.23
N PRO A 14 -48.60 -22.11 10.44
CA PRO A 14 -49.23 -22.53 11.70
C PRO A 14 -48.22 -22.49 12.84
N LEU A 15 -48.60 -21.88 13.96
CA LEU A 15 -47.85 -21.86 15.21
C LEU A 15 -48.71 -22.41 16.36
N PRO A 16 -48.11 -22.80 17.50
CA PRO A 16 -48.86 -23.14 18.69
C PRO A 16 -49.68 -21.92 19.19
N PRO A 17 -50.94 -22.08 19.63
CA PRO A 17 -51.78 -20.94 20.05
C PRO A 17 -51.18 -20.08 21.16
N SER A 18 -50.35 -20.67 22.02
CA SER A 18 -49.54 -20.01 23.06
C SER A 18 -48.53 -19.01 22.47
N VAL A 19 -47.87 -19.38 21.38
CA VAL A 19 -46.90 -18.56 20.63
C VAL A 19 -47.63 -17.44 19.88
N GLU A 20 -48.77 -17.73 19.25
CA GLU A 20 -49.58 -16.73 18.54
C GLU A 20 -50.16 -15.67 19.48
N GLN A 21 -50.70 -16.08 20.64
CA GLN A 21 -51.15 -15.16 21.70
C GLN A 21 -50.02 -14.27 22.22
N LEU A 22 -48.81 -14.83 22.41
CA LEU A 22 -47.67 -14.08 22.90
C LEU A 22 -47.12 -13.10 21.86
N ILE A 23 -47.13 -13.45 20.57
CA ILE A 23 -46.85 -12.53 19.46
C ILE A 23 -47.85 -11.38 19.45
N ALA A 24 -49.15 -11.67 19.49
CA ALA A 24 -50.21 -10.66 19.48
C ALA A 24 -50.09 -9.70 20.68
N LYS A 25 -49.78 -10.25 21.87
CA LYS A 25 -49.50 -9.47 23.08
C LYS A 25 -48.34 -8.51 22.88
N ILE A 26 -47.19 -8.98 22.36
CA ILE A 26 -46.00 -8.13 22.13
C ILE A 26 -46.28 -7.04 21.10
N CYS A 27 -46.98 -7.35 20.00
CA CYS A 27 -47.39 -6.34 19.01
C CYS A 27 -48.22 -5.21 19.63
N SER A 28 -49.14 -5.55 20.54
CA SER A 28 -49.96 -4.60 21.28
C SER A 28 -49.12 -3.77 22.27
N GLU A 29 -48.40 -4.44 23.18
CA GLU A 29 -47.63 -3.80 24.27
C GLU A 29 -46.44 -2.96 23.80
N LYS A 30 -45.91 -3.22 22.59
CA LYS A 30 -44.73 -2.54 22.03
C LYS A 30 -45.05 -1.73 20.77
N CYS A 31 -46.31 -1.69 20.35
CA CYS A 31 -46.80 -1.03 19.12
C CYS A 31 -46.02 -1.43 17.85
N THR A 32 -45.59 -2.69 17.74
CA THR A 32 -44.87 -3.20 16.56
C THR A 32 -45.82 -3.89 15.57
N PRO A 33 -45.55 -3.84 14.26
CA PRO A 33 -46.30 -4.63 13.29
C PRO A 33 -46.13 -6.15 13.55
N PRO A 34 -47.08 -6.99 13.10
CA PRO A 34 -46.95 -8.45 13.17
C PRO A 34 -45.66 -8.96 12.51
N PRO A 35 -45.06 -10.06 13.03
CA PRO A 35 -43.91 -10.67 12.38
C PRO A 35 -44.22 -11.15 10.96
N ASP A 36 -43.31 -10.88 10.05
CA ASP A 36 -43.33 -11.39 8.68
C ASP A 36 -43.24 -12.93 8.62
N VAL A 37 -43.61 -13.48 7.47
CA VAL A 37 -43.61 -14.93 7.22
C VAL A 37 -42.23 -15.55 7.46
N SER A 38 -41.13 -14.81 7.26
CA SER A 38 -39.77 -15.27 7.56
C SER A 38 -39.54 -15.50 9.06
N ALA A 39 -39.96 -14.57 9.92
CA ALA A 39 -39.91 -14.72 11.37
C ALA A 39 -40.85 -15.82 11.87
N LEU A 40 -42.07 -15.92 11.34
CA LEU A 40 -43.02 -16.99 11.69
C LEU A 40 -42.46 -18.38 11.33
N ARG A 41 -41.90 -18.56 10.13
CA ARG A 41 -41.20 -19.79 9.73
C ARG A 41 -39.93 -20.08 10.55
N SER A 42 -39.37 -19.07 11.23
CA SER A 42 -38.22 -19.26 12.12
C SER A 42 -38.64 -19.75 13.50
N LEU A 43 -39.80 -19.32 14.00
CA LEU A 43 -40.41 -19.85 15.22
C LEU A 43 -41.01 -21.25 15.02
N SER A 44 -41.62 -21.55 13.86
CA SER A 44 -42.20 -22.88 13.59
C SER A 44 -41.16 -24.00 13.37
N ARG A 45 -39.86 -23.66 13.36
CA ARG A 45 -38.72 -24.58 13.23
C ARG A 45 -38.06 -24.95 14.56
N ILE A 46 -38.54 -24.41 15.69
CA ILE A 46 -38.05 -24.69 17.04
C ILE A 46 -39.19 -25.20 17.93
N THR A 47 -38.86 -25.73 19.11
CA THR A 47 -39.89 -26.19 20.06
C THR A 47 -40.70 -25.02 20.62
N GLU A 48 -41.97 -25.26 20.92
CA GLU A 48 -42.90 -24.28 21.50
C GLU A 48 -42.30 -23.55 22.73
N ALA A 49 -41.69 -24.31 23.65
CA ALA A 49 -41.01 -23.75 24.81
C ALA A 49 -39.87 -22.78 24.43
N SER A 50 -39.08 -23.11 23.40
CA SER A 50 -38.00 -22.24 22.90
C SER A 50 -38.55 -20.98 22.23
N ALA A 51 -39.66 -21.09 21.51
CA ALA A 51 -40.34 -19.96 20.89
C ALA A 51 -40.91 -19.00 21.93
N ILE A 52 -41.60 -19.53 22.95
CA ILE A 52 -42.11 -18.77 24.10
C ILE A 52 -40.97 -18.08 24.86
N GLU A 53 -39.85 -18.77 25.10
CA GLU A 53 -38.70 -18.19 25.80
C GLU A 53 -38.06 -17.03 25.02
N ILE A 54 -37.89 -17.19 23.69
CA ILE A 54 -37.41 -16.11 22.81
C ILE A 54 -38.36 -14.91 22.84
N LEU A 55 -39.67 -15.14 22.73
CA LEU A 55 -40.67 -14.07 22.74
C LEU A 55 -40.74 -13.37 24.10
N ASN A 56 -40.58 -14.09 25.22
CA ASN A 56 -40.48 -13.48 26.55
C ASN A 56 -39.23 -12.60 26.71
N ILE A 57 -38.07 -13.02 26.18
CA ILE A 57 -36.85 -12.19 26.15
C ILE A 57 -37.09 -10.91 25.32
N ILE A 58 -37.78 -11.01 24.18
CA ILE A 58 -38.10 -9.87 23.34
C ILE A 58 -39.14 -8.94 24.03
N SER A 59 -40.14 -9.49 24.71
CA SER A 59 -41.11 -8.75 25.53
C SER A 59 -40.43 -7.96 26.67
N ALA A 60 -39.40 -8.53 27.30
CA ALA A 60 -38.60 -7.86 28.32
C ALA A 60 -37.70 -6.73 27.78
N SER A 61 -37.51 -6.60 26.45
CA SER A 61 -36.69 -5.53 25.88
C SER A 61 -37.32 -4.14 26.07
N THR A 62 -36.47 -3.15 26.39
CA THR A 62 -36.85 -1.75 26.58
C THR A 62 -37.19 -1.03 25.27
N SER A 63 -36.74 -1.54 24.12
CA SER A 63 -37.27 -1.12 22.81
C SER A 63 -37.12 -2.23 21.76
N ILE A 64 -37.95 -2.20 20.72
CA ILE A 64 -37.91 -3.12 19.58
C ILE A 64 -38.04 -2.28 18.31
N ARG A 65 -36.95 -2.14 17.52
CA ARG A 65 -36.98 -1.39 16.25
C ARG A 65 -37.43 -2.24 15.05
N ASN A 66 -37.34 -3.56 15.14
CA ASN A 66 -37.80 -4.51 14.13
C ASN A 66 -38.07 -5.87 14.82
N PHE A 67 -39.34 -6.25 14.95
CA PHE A 67 -39.74 -7.46 15.69
C PHE A 67 -39.32 -8.74 14.95
N SER A 68 -39.59 -8.83 13.63
CA SER A 68 -39.12 -9.93 12.78
C SER A 68 -37.61 -10.13 12.83
N GLY A 69 -36.85 -9.04 12.69
CA GLY A 69 -35.38 -9.09 12.73
C GLY A 69 -34.86 -9.63 14.06
N PHE A 70 -35.51 -9.28 15.18
CA PHE A 70 -35.14 -9.78 16.50
C PHE A 70 -35.48 -11.27 16.66
N ILE A 71 -36.66 -11.70 16.21
CA ILE A 71 -37.05 -13.13 16.17
C ILE A 71 -36.04 -13.95 15.36
N VAL A 72 -35.72 -13.53 14.13
CA VAL A 72 -34.77 -14.23 13.23
C VAL A 72 -33.34 -14.22 13.78
N HIS A 73 -32.95 -13.22 14.56
CA HIS A 73 -31.65 -13.19 15.25
C HIS A 73 -31.60 -14.19 16.41
N MET A 74 -32.57 -14.12 17.34
CA MET A 74 -32.62 -14.97 18.54
C MET A 74 -32.80 -16.45 18.21
N THR A 75 -33.60 -16.78 17.19
CA THR A 75 -33.77 -18.16 16.71
C THR A 75 -32.49 -18.73 16.12
N LYS A 76 -31.74 -17.95 15.35
CA LYS A 76 -30.42 -18.36 14.83
C LYS A 76 -29.43 -18.58 15.98
N ASP A 77 -29.32 -17.65 16.92
CA ASP A 77 -28.33 -17.73 18.00
C ASP A 77 -28.56 -18.96 18.89
N LYS A 78 -29.83 -19.25 19.26
CA LYS A 78 -30.16 -20.48 19.98
C LYS A 78 -30.02 -21.76 19.15
N SER A 79 -30.25 -21.74 17.84
CA SER A 79 -30.03 -22.93 16.98
C SER A 79 -28.58 -23.45 17.00
N LEU A 80 -27.61 -22.60 17.35
CA LEU A 80 -26.20 -22.96 17.52
C LEU A 80 -25.88 -23.63 18.88
N THR A 81 -26.86 -23.74 19.78
CA THR A 81 -26.68 -24.27 21.15
C THR A 81 -27.36 -25.61 21.42
N VAL A 82 -28.23 -26.10 20.52
CA VAL A 82 -29.01 -27.33 20.72
C VAL A 82 -28.76 -28.33 19.59
N SER A 83 -27.95 -29.36 19.88
CA SER A 83 -27.80 -30.55 19.04
C SER A 83 -27.55 -31.78 19.90
N SER A 84 -28.25 -32.88 19.59
CA SER A 84 -28.26 -34.20 20.26
C SER A 84 -28.86 -34.29 21.68
N PRO A 85 -30.10 -34.81 21.82
CA PRO A 85 -30.57 -35.47 23.04
C PRO A 85 -30.17 -36.96 23.06
N HIS A 86 -29.65 -37.46 24.18
CA HIS A 86 -29.46 -38.90 24.41
C HIS A 86 -30.63 -39.49 25.20
N HIS A 87 -30.91 -40.78 25.00
CA HIS A 87 -31.95 -41.52 25.73
C HIS A 87 -31.66 -41.59 27.25
N ALA A 88 -32.72 -41.55 28.05
CA ALA A 88 -32.66 -41.61 29.51
C ALA A 88 -32.72 -43.04 30.07
N GLN A 89 -32.12 -43.24 31.24
CA GLN A 89 -32.56 -44.21 32.27
C GLN A 89 -32.21 -43.69 33.68
N ILE A 90 -32.68 -44.38 34.73
CA ILE A 90 -33.22 -43.73 35.94
C ILE A 90 -32.50 -44.14 37.25
N LEU A 91 -32.02 -43.13 38.01
CA LEU A 91 -31.75 -43.07 39.49
C LEU A 91 -30.81 -44.15 40.11
N PRO A 92 -30.25 -43.98 41.35
CA PRO A 92 -30.86 -43.40 42.54
C PRO A 92 -30.11 -42.26 43.26
N GLN A 93 -30.84 -41.57 44.13
CA GLN A 93 -30.33 -40.56 45.08
C GLN A 93 -29.80 -41.22 46.37
N LYS A 94 -28.83 -40.57 47.05
CA LYS A 94 -28.94 -40.28 48.50
C LYS A 94 -27.97 -39.19 48.98
N ARG A 95 -28.17 -38.77 50.24
CA ARG A 95 -27.75 -37.49 50.84
C ARG A 95 -26.33 -37.49 51.42
N SER A 96 -25.82 -36.28 51.65
CA SER A 96 -24.63 -35.88 52.43
C SER A 96 -24.81 -36.07 53.97
N PRO A 97 -23.86 -35.72 54.87
CA PRO A 97 -22.48 -35.20 54.74
C PRO A 97 -21.42 -36.07 55.51
N PRO A 98 -20.48 -35.55 56.35
CA PRO A 98 -19.10 -35.13 56.02
C PRO A 98 -17.97 -35.91 56.78
N VAL A 99 -16.79 -35.28 56.93
CA VAL A 99 -15.64 -35.58 57.84
C VAL A 99 -14.43 -36.35 57.23
N SER A 100 -13.23 -35.98 57.70
CA SER A 100 -11.87 -36.49 57.42
C SER A 100 -11.59 -37.84 58.14
N PRO A 101 -10.40 -38.51 58.09
CA PRO A 101 -9.05 -38.06 57.67
C PRO A 101 -8.15 -39.09 56.90
N ASN A 102 -6.86 -38.75 56.77
CA ASN A 102 -5.69 -39.63 56.54
C ASN A 102 -5.68 -40.90 57.45
N PRO A 103 -4.96 -42.03 57.15
CA PRO A 103 -3.51 -42.00 56.78
C PRO A 103 -2.86 -43.17 55.95
N GLN A 104 -1.60 -42.93 55.52
CA GLN A 104 -0.41 -43.83 55.45
C GLN A 104 -0.33 -45.18 54.67
N ARG A 105 0.74 -45.28 53.84
CA ARG A 105 1.70 -46.42 53.59
C ARG A 105 1.12 -47.77 53.07
N PHE A 106 1.85 -48.69 52.42
CA PHE A 106 3.28 -49.04 52.29
C PHE A 106 3.69 -49.26 50.79
N ALA A 107 4.97 -49.09 50.38
CA ALA A 107 6.00 -50.12 50.07
C ALA A 107 5.58 -51.24 49.07
N GLN A 108 6.43 -51.79 48.19
CA GLN A 108 7.91 -51.84 48.06
C GLN A 108 8.27 -51.89 46.52
N TYR A 109 9.40 -52.33 45.92
CA TYR A 109 10.66 -53.00 46.31
C TYR A 109 11.74 -52.82 45.19
N LEU A 110 13.02 -53.10 45.53
CA LEU A 110 14.16 -53.58 44.71
C LEU A 110 14.71 -52.79 43.49
N SER A 111 16.01 -52.45 43.59
CA SER A 111 16.95 -52.20 42.47
C SER A 111 17.86 -53.44 42.25
N PRO A 112 18.64 -53.50 41.15
CA PRO A 112 20.10 -53.23 41.25
C PRO A 112 20.69 -52.57 39.96
N ASN A 113 21.95 -52.10 39.86
CA ASN A 113 23.05 -52.01 40.84
C ASN A 113 23.99 -50.80 40.62
N SER A 114 24.97 -50.70 41.52
CA SER A 114 26.09 -49.76 41.74
C SER A 114 27.24 -49.71 40.71
N LYS A 115 27.95 -48.56 40.69
CA LYS A 115 29.42 -48.47 40.91
C LYS A 115 29.79 -47.19 41.69
N HIS A 116 30.83 -47.26 42.52
CA HIS A 116 31.34 -46.19 43.42
C HIS A 116 32.31 -45.21 42.67
N ILE A 117 32.84 -44.08 43.18
CA ILE A 117 33.58 -43.77 44.44
C ILE A 117 33.42 -42.26 44.84
N SER A 118 33.85 -41.87 46.06
CA SER A 118 33.73 -40.53 46.70
C SER A 118 35.06 -40.15 47.41
N PRO A 119 35.20 -39.17 48.35
CA PRO A 119 34.42 -37.95 48.70
C PRO A 119 35.28 -36.66 48.98
N GLY A 120 34.64 -35.52 49.31
CA GLY A 120 35.24 -34.38 50.06
C GLY A 120 34.82 -32.98 49.57
N SER A 121 34.53 -31.95 50.39
CA SER A 121 34.43 -31.88 51.87
C SER A 121 33.41 -30.80 52.35
N SER A 122 33.35 -30.56 53.66
CA SER A 122 32.27 -30.05 54.53
C SER A 122 31.90 -28.54 54.58
N LEU A 123 30.59 -28.27 54.78
CA LEU A 123 29.92 -27.37 55.79
C LEU A 123 30.21 -25.83 55.81
N ARG A 124 29.24 -24.87 55.70
CA ARG A 124 28.01 -24.49 56.50
C ARG A 124 28.29 -23.58 57.74
N PRO A 125 27.32 -22.77 58.27
CA PRO A 125 26.19 -21.99 57.69
C PRO A 125 25.93 -20.61 58.40
N ARG A 126 24.69 -20.03 58.31
CA ARG A 126 24.03 -18.93 59.13
C ARG A 126 24.02 -17.48 58.57
N THR A 127 23.02 -16.61 58.82
CA THR A 127 21.52 -16.73 58.83
C THR A 127 20.82 -15.34 58.77
N ILE A 128 19.56 -15.34 58.32
CA ILE A 128 18.53 -14.24 58.33
C ILE A 128 18.33 -13.60 59.72
N PRO A 129 17.91 -12.32 59.85
CA PRO A 129 16.47 -11.94 59.82
C PRO A 129 16.16 -10.52 59.21
N ASP A 130 14.93 -9.97 59.20
CA ASP A 130 13.60 -10.44 58.74
C ASP A 130 12.56 -9.26 58.79
N TYR A 131 11.38 -9.45 58.18
CA TYR A 131 10.09 -8.70 58.32
C TYR A 131 9.80 -7.28 57.73
N PHE A 132 8.61 -7.23 57.11
CA PHE A 132 7.73 -6.11 56.68
C PHE A 132 6.83 -5.61 57.85
N PRO A 133 6.10 -4.44 57.85
CA PRO A 133 4.95 -4.22 56.93
C PRO A 133 4.35 -2.78 56.67
N ARG A 134 3.41 -2.73 55.68
CA ARG A 134 2.19 -1.88 55.54
C ARG A 134 2.26 -0.34 55.32
N SER A 135 1.49 0.12 54.32
CA SER A 135 0.87 1.46 54.20
C SER A 135 -0.43 1.56 55.06
N PRO A 136 -1.06 2.74 55.31
CA PRO A 136 -1.86 3.43 54.25
C PRO A 136 -2.01 4.99 54.34
N ASP A 137 -2.61 5.56 53.29
CA ASP A 137 -3.54 6.72 53.14
C ASP A 137 -3.28 8.18 53.65
N ASP A 138 -3.81 9.10 52.84
CA ASP A 138 -4.35 10.47 53.06
C ASP A 138 -3.60 11.62 53.77
N GLY A 139 -3.50 12.77 53.06
CA GLY A 139 -4.10 14.02 53.58
C GLY A 139 -3.29 15.34 53.59
N TYR A 140 -3.71 16.30 52.73
CA TYR A 140 -3.68 17.78 52.92
C TYR A 140 -2.35 18.59 53.05
N GLY A 141 -2.42 19.86 52.59
CA GLY A 141 -1.40 20.93 52.75
C GLY A 141 -0.31 20.93 51.65
N SER A 142 -0.24 21.81 50.65
CA SER A 142 -0.78 23.17 50.38
C SER A 142 -0.06 24.35 51.06
N LEU A 143 0.09 25.46 50.30
CA LEU A 143 0.66 26.78 50.68
C LEU A 143 2.22 26.82 50.86
N LEU A 144 2.98 27.88 50.52
CA LEU A 144 2.80 29.02 49.58
C LEU A 144 4.15 29.79 49.38
N SER A 145 4.15 30.80 48.50
CA SER A 145 4.82 32.12 48.67
C SER A 145 6.31 32.36 48.31
N LYS A 146 6.50 32.91 47.08
CA LYS A 146 7.16 34.21 46.75
C LYS A 146 8.67 34.49 46.98
N LYS A 147 9.22 35.18 45.95
CA LYS A 147 10.21 36.29 45.96
C LYS A 147 11.69 36.05 46.34
N VAL A 148 12.52 36.00 45.29
CA VAL A 148 13.57 37.00 44.93
C VAL A 148 14.23 37.80 46.07
N ALA A 149 15.53 37.56 46.26
CA ALA A 149 16.57 38.54 46.68
C ALA A 149 17.95 38.05 46.14
N SER A 150 19.04 38.82 46.30
CA SER A 150 20.25 38.70 45.46
C SER A 150 21.61 38.92 46.16
N LEU A 151 22.69 38.38 45.56
CA LEU A 151 24.12 38.76 45.76
C LEU A 151 24.74 38.34 47.13
N PRO A 152 26.08 38.41 47.39
CA PRO A 152 27.13 39.17 46.66
C PRO A 152 28.53 38.53 46.43
N PHE A 153 29.24 39.07 45.41
CA PHE A 153 30.71 39.30 45.26
C PHE A 153 31.71 38.11 45.32
N SER A 154 32.92 38.23 44.74
CA SER A 154 33.61 39.38 44.08
C SER A 154 33.82 39.12 42.56
N GLY A 155 34.52 39.92 41.73
CA GLY A 155 35.37 41.12 41.94
C GLY A 155 36.86 40.77 42.09
N SER A 156 37.83 41.60 41.70
CA SER A 156 37.81 42.93 41.03
C SER A 156 39.24 43.33 40.57
N LYS A 157 39.41 44.52 39.96
CA LYS A 157 40.59 45.05 39.18
C LYS A 157 40.47 44.77 37.67
N ASP A 158 40.91 45.62 36.73
CA ASP A 158 41.45 47.02 36.74
C ASP A 158 40.94 47.75 35.44
N VAL A 159 40.77 49.08 35.27
CA VAL A 159 41.45 50.32 35.73
C VAL A 159 42.71 50.64 34.88
N ILE A 160 42.88 51.79 34.19
CA ILE A 160 42.07 52.98 33.78
C ILE A 160 42.93 53.76 32.71
N PRO A 161 42.46 54.66 31.80
CA PRO A 161 41.57 55.81 32.06
C PRO A 161 40.54 56.22 30.95
N ASN A 162 39.65 57.16 31.34
CA ASN A 162 39.16 58.43 30.73
C ASN A 162 39.25 58.68 29.19
N ASN A 163 38.36 59.47 28.53
CA ASN A 163 37.52 60.58 29.03
C ASN A 163 36.32 60.96 28.10
N ALA A 164 35.33 61.73 28.59
CA ALA A 164 34.17 62.36 27.88
C ALA A 164 33.12 61.41 27.22
N ALA A 165 31.78 61.59 27.27
CA ALA A 165 30.84 62.74 27.08
C ALA A 165 30.60 63.12 25.58
N SER A 166 29.39 63.38 25.05
CA SER A 166 28.02 63.48 25.62
C SER A 166 26.88 63.48 24.55
N HIS A 167 25.65 63.11 24.97
CA HIS A 167 24.31 63.63 24.59
C HIS A 167 23.79 63.83 23.13
N LEU A 168 22.57 63.29 22.94
CA LEU A 168 21.41 63.78 22.15
C LEU A 168 21.43 63.82 20.61
N ALA A 169 20.26 64.10 20.04
CA ALA A 169 19.91 63.93 18.63
C ALA A 169 18.98 65.04 18.11
N GLU A 170 19.07 65.35 16.82
CA GLU A 170 18.10 66.07 15.95
C GLU A 170 18.64 66.00 14.49
N SER A 171 17.94 66.37 13.41
CA SER A 171 16.57 66.06 12.93
C SER A 171 16.37 66.71 11.53
N THR A 172 15.41 66.22 10.74
CA THR A 172 14.78 66.88 9.56
C THR A 172 15.56 67.21 8.26
N LYS A 173 14.93 66.83 7.13
CA LYS A 173 15.00 67.39 5.74
C LYS A 173 16.33 67.17 4.98
N GLY A 174 16.35 66.98 3.65
CA GLY A 174 15.28 66.83 2.65
C GLY A 174 15.79 67.12 1.21
N ILE A 175 14.95 66.91 0.17
CA ILE A 175 15.18 67.31 -1.25
C ILE A 175 16.28 66.47 -2.00
N ASN A 176 16.44 66.48 -3.33
CA ASN A 176 15.58 66.03 -4.46
C ASN A 176 16.41 66.06 -5.79
N ARG A 177 16.22 65.08 -6.70
CA ARG A 177 16.50 65.10 -8.17
C ARG A 177 17.88 65.52 -8.80
N VAL A 178 18.51 64.54 -9.47
CA VAL A 178 18.85 64.46 -10.95
C VAL A 178 19.67 65.59 -11.66
N GLN A 179 20.81 65.22 -12.30
CA GLN A 179 21.08 65.47 -13.75
C GLN A 179 22.26 64.65 -14.38
N LYS A 180 22.65 64.96 -15.64
CA LYS A 180 23.47 64.17 -16.59
C LYS A 180 24.92 64.66 -16.77
N GLN A 181 25.82 63.84 -17.35
CA GLN A 181 26.64 64.04 -18.60
C GLN A 181 27.85 63.05 -18.64
N LEU A 182 28.17 62.33 -19.75
CA LEU A 182 28.86 62.65 -21.04
C LEU A 182 30.39 62.96 -20.92
N VAL A 183 31.31 62.63 -21.86
CA VAL A 183 31.46 61.61 -22.96
C VAL A 183 32.88 61.76 -23.62
N PHE A 184 33.20 61.00 -24.69
CA PHE A 184 34.40 61.05 -25.61
C PHE A 184 35.60 60.17 -25.19
N SER A 185 36.38 59.52 -26.07
CA SER A 185 36.37 59.28 -27.55
C SER A 185 37.30 58.05 -27.84
N ALA A 186 37.65 57.54 -29.04
CA ALA A 186 37.42 57.71 -30.50
C ALA A 186 37.93 56.39 -31.19
N GLY A 187 37.90 56.12 -32.50
CA GLY A 187 37.39 56.79 -33.72
C GLY A 187 37.94 56.11 -35.01
N CYS A 188 37.40 56.46 -36.19
CA CYS A 188 37.80 56.06 -37.56
C CYS A 188 37.56 54.58 -37.97
N ASP A 189 37.24 54.16 -39.21
CA ASP A 189 36.84 54.76 -40.54
C ASP A 189 36.37 53.57 -41.46
N LEU A 190 35.71 53.63 -42.64
CA LEU A 190 34.98 54.61 -43.48
C LEU A 190 34.10 53.89 -44.56
N ASP A 191 33.18 54.63 -45.21
CA ASP A 191 32.62 54.56 -46.60
C ASP A 191 32.03 53.29 -47.30
N ASP A 192 30.69 53.34 -47.49
CA ASP A 192 29.94 53.54 -48.77
C ASP A 192 29.62 52.44 -49.84
N THR A 193 28.52 52.69 -50.59
CA THR A 193 28.05 52.14 -51.90
C THR A 193 27.29 50.79 -52.02
N ASN A 194 26.72 50.56 -53.23
CA ASN A 194 25.50 49.78 -53.50
C ASN A 194 25.46 49.25 -54.98
N HIS A 195 24.77 48.11 -55.23
CA HIS A 195 24.42 47.49 -56.55
C HIS A 195 25.52 46.88 -57.48
N GLY A 196 25.07 45.94 -58.35
CA GLY A 196 25.85 45.21 -59.39
C GLY A 196 26.32 43.82 -58.95
N GLU A 197 25.78 42.65 -59.34
CA GLU A 197 24.96 42.18 -60.49
C GLU A 197 25.72 41.82 -61.80
N VAL A 198 25.26 40.73 -62.45
CA VAL A 198 25.62 40.20 -63.79
C VAL A 198 26.91 39.34 -63.94
N SER A 199 26.76 38.05 -63.63
CA SER A 199 26.90 36.87 -64.53
C SER A 199 28.03 36.74 -65.58
N GLN A 200 28.75 35.60 -65.51
CA GLN A 200 28.97 34.58 -66.58
C GLN A 200 29.70 33.36 -65.95
N HIS A 201 29.58 32.09 -66.38
CA HIS A 201 29.01 31.48 -67.60
C HIS A 201 28.69 29.98 -67.34
N LEU A 202 27.59 29.43 -67.91
CA LEU A 202 27.35 28.00 -68.27
C LEU A 202 27.28 26.94 -67.12
N PHE A 203 26.53 25.83 -67.20
CA PHE A 203 25.58 25.31 -68.20
C PHE A 203 24.53 24.41 -67.48
N ASP A 204 23.23 24.60 -67.75
CA ASP A 204 22.05 23.67 -67.70
C ASP A 204 21.91 22.54 -66.65
N SER A 205 20.71 22.10 -66.21
CA SER A 205 19.29 22.53 -66.36
C SER A 205 18.42 21.55 -65.50
N SER A 206 17.14 21.76 -65.14
CA SER A 206 16.27 22.95 -64.99
C SER A 206 15.00 22.56 -64.19
N ASN A 207 14.37 23.52 -63.49
CA ASN A 207 12.92 23.74 -63.24
C ASN A 207 11.97 22.58 -62.81
N THR A 208 10.89 22.77 -62.03
CA THR A 208 10.37 23.84 -61.13
C THR A 208 9.15 23.29 -60.37
N GLY A 209 8.84 23.82 -59.18
CA GLY A 209 7.44 24.16 -58.83
C GLY A 209 6.63 23.23 -57.91
N HIS A 210 6.16 23.84 -56.80
CA HIS A 210 4.83 23.71 -56.17
C HIS A 210 4.09 22.35 -56.03
N HIS A 211 3.87 21.99 -54.74
CA HIS A 211 2.58 21.65 -54.12
C HIS A 211 1.72 20.42 -54.57
N PHE A 212 0.99 19.86 -53.59
CA PHE A 212 -0.16 18.95 -53.72
C PHE A 212 0.04 17.50 -54.23
N SER A 213 0.39 16.61 -53.28
CA SER A 213 -0.40 15.40 -52.94
C SER A 213 -0.44 14.15 -53.86
N VAL A 214 -0.92 13.04 -53.27
CA VAL A 214 -1.65 11.93 -53.93
C VAL A 214 -0.86 10.86 -54.77
N VAL A 215 -0.65 9.70 -54.11
CA VAL A 215 -1.08 8.34 -54.57
C VAL A 215 -0.17 7.43 -55.46
N GLN A 216 0.17 6.27 -54.86
CA GLN A 216 0.27 4.89 -55.42
C GLN A 216 1.45 4.37 -56.30
N LYS A 217 1.99 3.23 -55.81
CA LYS A 217 2.18 1.91 -56.48
C LYS A 217 3.44 1.57 -57.32
N GLN A 218 4.06 0.47 -56.87
CA GLN A 218 4.41 -0.76 -57.62
C GLN A 218 5.25 -0.70 -58.91
N ARG A 219 6.43 -1.33 -58.87
CA ARG A 219 6.73 -2.67 -59.46
C ARG A 219 8.11 -3.13 -58.94
N MET A 220 8.30 -4.36 -58.43
CA MET A 220 8.34 -5.69 -59.08
C MET A 220 9.65 -6.01 -59.83
N LEU A 221 10.51 -6.78 -59.15
CA LEU A 221 11.25 -7.97 -59.61
C LEU A 221 12.27 -7.90 -60.78
N SER A 222 13.54 -8.21 -60.43
CA SER A 222 14.43 -9.17 -61.15
C SER A 222 15.06 -8.74 -62.50
N PRO A 223 16.18 -9.34 -62.99
CA PRO A 223 16.72 -10.69 -62.67
C PRO A 223 18.28 -10.86 -62.53
N CYS A 224 18.66 -12.13 -62.30
CA CYS A 224 19.89 -12.91 -62.62
C CYS A 224 20.91 -12.38 -63.67
N SER A 225 22.20 -12.83 -63.75
CA SER A 225 23.02 -13.83 -62.98
C SER A 225 24.53 -13.87 -63.43
N THR A 226 25.32 -14.85 -62.93
CA THR A 226 26.73 -15.26 -63.27
C THR A 226 27.86 -14.42 -62.62
N SER A 227 29.07 -14.91 -62.28
CA SER A 227 29.80 -16.21 -62.29
C SER A 227 30.73 -16.31 -61.04
N GLY A 228 31.63 -17.28 -60.74
CA GLY A 228 32.05 -18.58 -61.32
C GLY A 228 33.55 -18.66 -61.71
N THR A 229 34.38 -19.71 -61.42
CA THR A 229 34.20 -20.97 -60.65
C THR A 229 35.53 -21.74 -60.37
N LYS A 230 35.72 -22.34 -59.16
CA LYS A 230 36.53 -23.58 -58.85
C LYS A 230 38.10 -23.52 -58.89
N PRO A 231 38.92 -24.56 -58.52
CA PRO A 231 38.88 -26.03 -58.82
C PRO A 231 38.31 -27.02 -57.75
N SER A 232 39.05 -28.06 -57.32
CA SER A 232 38.55 -29.36 -56.83
C SER A 232 39.61 -30.08 -55.92
N TYR A 233 39.48 -31.28 -55.33
CA TYR A 233 38.77 -32.56 -55.60
C TYR A 233 38.30 -33.25 -54.26
N PHE A 234 38.00 -34.55 -54.04
CA PHE A 234 38.19 -35.84 -54.76
C PHE A 234 37.15 -36.93 -54.34
N HIS A 235 36.69 -37.71 -55.33
CA HIS A 235 35.84 -38.94 -55.39
C HIS A 235 34.99 -39.55 -54.23
N ASP A 236 33.79 -39.99 -54.63
CA ASP A 236 32.83 -40.92 -53.98
C ASP A 236 33.10 -42.43 -54.20
N THR A 237 32.38 -43.31 -53.48
CA THR A 237 31.56 -44.50 -53.95
C THR A 237 31.23 -45.49 -52.80
N SER A 238 30.20 -46.36 -52.79
CA SER A 238 28.84 -46.38 -53.40
C SER A 238 27.92 -47.53 -52.90
N ASN A 239 26.62 -47.25 -52.75
CA ASN A 239 25.38 -48.04 -53.04
C ASN A 239 25.12 -49.54 -52.69
N ALA A 240 23.80 -49.86 -52.70
CA ALA A 240 23.10 -51.13 -53.06
C ALA A 240 22.78 -52.18 -51.96
N THR A 241 21.78 -53.08 -52.12
CA THR A 241 20.29 -52.95 -52.20
C THR A 241 19.61 -54.35 -52.20
N HIS A 242 18.27 -54.43 -52.01
CA HIS A 242 17.39 -55.64 -52.18
C HIS A 242 17.58 -56.77 -51.13
N ASN A 243 16.62 -57.66 -50.77
CA ASN A 243 15.21 -57.96 -51.13
C ASN A 243 14.39 -58.18 -49.81
N GLY A 244 13.06 -58.39 -49.75
CA GLY A 244 12.01 -58.52 -50.77
C GLY A 244 11.23 -59.85 -50.68
N SER A 245 10.06 -59.88 -50.02
CA SER A 245 9.08 -60.98 -50.07
C SER A 245 7.66 -60.50 -49.68
N LEU A 246 6.62 -61.20 -50.14
CA LEU A 246 5.20 -60.80 -50.10
C LEU A 246 4.30 -61.91 -49.54
N ILE A 247 3.35 -61.56 -48.65
CA ILE A 247 2.07 -62.27 -48.51
C ILE A 247 0.94 -61.23 -48.35
N LEU A 248 -0.08 -61.34 -49.20
CA LEU A 248 -1.41 -60.69 -49.15
C LEU A 248 -2.36 -61.65 -48.38
N ASP A 249 -3.53 -61.29 -47.84
CA ASP A 249 -4.42 -60.13 -47.96
C ASP A 249 -5.42 -60.15 -46.78
N GLN A 250 -5.90 -58.99 -46.29
CA GLN A 250 -7.33 -58.78 -45.98
C GLN A 250 -7.67 -57.33 -45.60
N ARG A 251 -8.09 -56.56 -46.62
CA ARG A 251 -9.17 -55.53 -46.56
C ARG A 251 -9.13 -54.41 -45.50
N SER A 252 -8.38 -53.38 -45.84
CA SER A 252 -8.92 -52.01 -46.07
C SER A 252 -9.88 -51.38 -45.03
N LEU A 253 -9.31 -50.51 -44.18
CA LEU A 253 -9.85 -49.16 -43.95
C LEU A 253 -8.76 -48.13 -44.31
N THR A 254 -9.14 -47.00 -44.89
CA THR A 254 -8.17 -45.97 -45.34
C THR A 254 -7.66 -45.13 -44.18
N PRO A 255 -6.36 -44.73 -44.19
CA PRO A 255 -5.84 -43.80 -43.20
C PRO A 255 -6.41 -42.39 -43.44
N CYS A 256 -7.17 -41.87 -42.49
CA CYS A 256 -7.54 -40.45 -42.49
C CYS A 256 -6.30 -39.60 -42.17
N GLY A 257 -6.26 -38.37 -42.69
CA GLY A 257 -5.05 -37.56 -42.76
C GLY A 257 -4.51 -37.09 -41.41
N SER A 258 -3.32 -36.49 -41.49
CA SER A 258 -2.65 -35.68 -40.47
C SER A 258 -3.61 -34.98 -39.50
N ILE A 259 -3.49 -35.30 -38.20
CA ILE A 259 -4.20 -34.59 -37.14
C ILE A 259 -3.61 -33.19 -37.04
N GLY A 260 -4.21 -32.24 -37.76
CA GLY A 260 -3.95 -30.82 -37.58
C GLY A 260 -4.36 -30.40 -36.17
N VAL A 261 -3.58 -29.50 -35.57
CA VAL A 261 -4.01 -28.79 -34.35
C VAL A 261 -5.33 -28.09 -34.69
N PRO A 262 -6.41 -28.26 -33.90
CA PRO A 262 -7.67 -27.62 -34.21
C PRO A 262 -7.55 -26.12 -33.96
N GLU A 263 -7.35 -25.36 -35.04
CA GLU A 263 -7.57 -23.91 -35.08
C GLU A 263 -9.03 -23.63 -34.72
N LYS A 264 -9.29 -23.46 -33.43
CA LYS A 264 -10.50 -22.78 -32.96
C LYS A 264 -10.35 -21.31 -33.32
N SER A 265 -10.69 -20.96 -34.55
CA SER A 265 -11.00 -19.57 -34.87
C SER A 265 -12.06 -19.11 -33.87
N LEU A 266 -11.74 -18.11 -33.05
CA LEU A 266 -12.76 -17.49 -32.23
C LEU A 266 -13.74 -16.84 -33.21
N ALA A 267 -14.97 -17.35 -33.27
CA ALA A 267 -16.02 -16.81 -34.12
C ALA A 267 -16.30 -15.37 -33.67
N ILE A 268 -15.71 -14.41 -34.38
CA ILE A 268 -15.78 -12.99 -34.04
C ILE A 268 -17.22 -12.54 -34.20
N SER A 269 -17.84 -12.07 -33.12
CA SER A 269 -19.22 -11.61 -33.19
C SER A 269 -19.35 -10.32 -33.97
N HIS A 270 -20.49 -10.13 -34.64
CA HIS A 270 -20.74 -8.91 -35.40
C HIS A 270 -20.76 -7.66 -34.49
N GLN A 271 -21.24 -7.82 -33.25
CA GLN A 271 -21.15 -6.81 -32.20
C GLN A 271 -19.69 -6.47 -31.87
N SER A 272 -18.80 -7.47 -31.75
CA SER A 272 -17.37 -7.26 -31.49
C SER A 272 -16.67 -6.49 -32.62
N LEU A 273 -17.09 -6.68 -33.88
CA LEU A 273 -16.60 -5.91 -35.03
C LEU A 273 -17.12 -4.47 -35.01
N LEU A 274 -18.40 -4.25 -34.73
CA LEU A 274 -19.00 -2.91 -34.67
C LEU A 274 -18.40 -2.04 -33.53
N LEU A 275 -18.23 -2.62 -32.34
CA LEU A 275 -17.66 -1.92 -31.19
C LEU A 275 -16.14 -1.69 -31.30
N ALA A 276 -15.46 -2.28 -32.29
CA ALA A 276 -14.03 -2.05 -32.52
C ALA A 276 -13.72 -0.68 -33.17
N GLU A 277 -14.73 0.02 -33.68
CA GLU A 277 -14.61 1.42 -34.14
C GLU A 277 -14.65 2.45 -32.99
N LEU A 278 -14.82 1.99 -31.74
CA LEU A 278 -14.79 2.83 -30.55
C LEU A 278 -13.38 2.96 -29.99
N GLU A 279 -13.14 4.08 -29.30
CA GLU A 279 -12.01 4.22 -28.40
C GLU A 279 -12.03 3.11 -27.33
N PHE A 280 -10.87 2.52 -27.01
CA PHE A 280 -10.81 1.30 -26.18
C PHE A 280 -11.50 1.45 -24.81
N ARG A 281 -11.39 2.61 -24.14
CA ARG A 281 -12.09 2.86 -22.86
C ARG A 281 -13.62 2.80 -22.98
N LYS A 282 -14.20 3.23 -24.10
CA LYS A 282 -15.64 3.15 -24.39
C LYS A 282 -16.06 1.69 -24.64
N MET A 283 -15.32 0.98 -25.49
CA MET A 283 -15.57 -0.44 -25.75
C MET A 283 -15.46 -1.28 -24.47
N PHE A 284 -14.45 -1.02 -23.63
CA PHE A 284 -14.26 -1.70 -22.35
C PHE A 284 -15.41 -1.46 -21.37
N ILE A 285 -15.99 -0.26 -21.31
CA ILE A 285 -17.18 0.01 -20.49
C ILE A 285 -18.37 -0.86 -20.90
N VAL A 286 -18.58 -1.09 -22.20
CA VAL A 286 -19.63 -2.03 -22.68
C VAL A 286 -19.33 -3.46 -22.20
N TYR A 287 -18.08 -3.91 -22.34
CA TYR A 287 -17.65 -5.23 -21.86
C TYR A 287 -17.69 -5.39 -20.33
N SER A 288 -17.56 -4.30 -19.57
CA SER A 288 -17.75 -4.31 -18.11
C SER A 288 -19.24 -4.41 -17.74
N TYR A 289 -20.09 -3.61 -18.41
CA TYR A 289 -21.50 -3.45 -18.02
C TYR A 289 -22.45 -4.55 -18.54
N VAL A 290 -21.96 -5.51 -19.34
CA VAL A 290 -22.60 -6.83 -19.52
C VAL A 290 -22.32 -7.81 -18.36
N GLY A 291 -21.46 -7.45 -17.41
CA GLY A 291 -21.17 -8.24 -16.22
C GLY A 291 -20.47 -9.57 -16.53
N ARG A 292 -21.06 -10.68 -16.10
CA ARG A 292 -20.58 -12.06 -16.37
C ARG A 292 -21.22 -12.71 -17.61
N LYS A 293 -21.96 -11.97 -18.43
CA LYS A 293 -22.58 -12.48 -19.66
C LYS A 293 -21.63 -12.29 -20.84
N LYS A 294 -21.82 -13.05 -21.94
CA LYS A 294 -21.16 -12.70 -23.20
C LYS A 294 -21.78 -11.43 -23.75
N LEU A 295 -21.01 -10.67 -24.53
CA LEU A 295 -21.49 -9.48 -25.21
C LEU A 295 -22.77 -9.77 -26.00
N ASP A 296 -22.76 -10.87 -26.77
CA ASP A 296 -23.82 -11.20 -27.73
C ASP A 296 -25.10 -11.76 -27.07
N ASP A 297 -25.00 -12.20 -25.82
CA ASP A 297 -26.15 -12.61 -25.00
C ASP A 297 -26.97 -11.39 -24.49
N VAL A 298 -26.41 -10.17 -24.60
CA VAL A 298 -26.92 -8.95 -23.94
C VAL A 298 -27.07 -7.77 -24.88
N VAL A 299 -26.13 -7.58 -25.81
CA VAL A 299 -26.10 -6.47 -26.77
C VAL A 299 -26.54 -6.99 -28.13
N SER A 300 -27.67 -6.49 -28.64
CA SER A 300 -28.13 -6.85 -29.98
C SER A 300 -27.28 -6.17 -31.07
N ILE A 301 -27.34 -6.67 -32.31
CA ILE A 301 -26.66 -6.03 -33.44
C ILE A 301 -27.15 -4.58 -33.63
N LYS A 302 -28.46 -4.32 -33.45
CA LYS A 302 -29.02 -2.96 -33.50
C LYS A 302 -28.39 -2.06 -32.43
N ASP A 303 -28.27 -2.57 -31.20
CA ASP A 303 -27.63 -1.82 -30.12
C ASP A 303 -26.15 -1.56 -30.41
N ALA A 304 -25.42 -2.54 -30.96
CA ALA A 304 -24.00 -2.37 -31.29
C ALA A 304 -23.77 -1.28 -32.36
N ILE A 305 -24.72 -1.08 -33.28
CA ILE A 305 -24.73 0.05 -34.22
C ILE A 305 -24.99 1.36 -33.45
N GLU A 306 -26.06 1.43 -32.64
CA GLU A 306 -26.35 2.62 -31.81
C GLU A 306 -25.16 3.04 -30.94
N ILE A 307 -24.47 2.07 -30.32
CA ILE A 307 -23.33 2.30 -29.44
C ILE A 307 -22.09 2.74 -30.23
N LYS A 308 -21.85 2.18 -31.42
CA LYS A 308 -20.80 2.62 -32.35
C LYS A 308 -21.01 4.08 -32.78
N ASP A 309 -22.25 4.48 -33.07
CA ASP A 309 -22.56 5.83 -33.53
C ASP A 309 -22.36 6.88 -32.41
N MET A 310 -22.41 6.48 -31.14
CA MET A 310 -22.03 7.31 -29.98
C MET A 310 -20.51 7.56 -29.83
N LYS A 311 -19.68 7.21 -30.83
CA LYS A 311 -18.20 7.37 -30.76
C LYS A 311 -17.72 8.80 -30.49
N THR A 312 -18.49 9.82 -30.85
CA THR A 312 -18.16 11.25 -30.62
C THR A 312 -18.67 11.84 -29.30
N ILE A 313 -19.55 11.15 -28.58
CA ILE A 313 -20.11 11.62 -27.29
C ILE A 313 -19.01 11.68 -26.20
N THR A 314 -19.15 12.51 -25.17
CA THR A 314 -18.17 12.55 -24.06
C THR A 314 -18.06 11.19 -23.35
N MET A 315 -16.93 10.90 -22.71
CA MET A 315 -16.77 9.65 -21.97
C MET A 315 -17.71 9.55 -20.76
N PHE A 316 -18.07 10.69 -20.15
CA PHE A 316 -19.03 10.77 -19.05
C PHE A 316 -20.45 10.41 -19.50
N ASP A 317 -20.95 11.06 -20.56
CA ASP A 317 -22.30 10.82 -21.06
C ASP A 317 -22.43 9.41 -21.65
N PHE A 318 -21.38 8.93 -22.34
CA PHE A 318 -21.31 7.56 -22.84
C PHE A 318 -21.42 6.54 -21.69
N GLU A 319 -20.65 6.71 -20.61
CA GLU A 319 -20.73 5.83 -19.43
C GLU A 319 -22.15 5.81 -18.84
N ALA A 320 -22.78 6.99 -18.69
CA ALA A 320 -24.12 7.10 -18.14
C ALA A 320 -25.18 6.38 -19.00
N ILE A 321 -25.08 6.47 -20.32
CA ILE A 321 -25.99 5.79 -21.26
C ILE A 321 -25.80 4.27 -21.20
N ILE A 322 -24.57 3.76 -21.25
CA ILE A 322 -24.31 2.31 -21.19
C ILE A 322 -24.64 1.74 -19.80
N TRP A 323 -24.44 2.51 -18.72
CA TRP A 323 -24.89 2.13 -17.38
C TRP A 323 -26.42 2.00 -17.30
N ALA A 324 -27.16 2.98 -17.84
CA ALA A 324 -28.62 2.97 -17.84
C ALA A 324 -29.23 1.87 -18.73
N LYS A 325 -28.56 1.52 -19.85
CA LYS A 325 -29.04 0.50 -20.79
C LYS A 325 -28.69 -0.93 -20.33
N TYR A 326 -27.51 -1.15 -19.74
CA TYR A 326 -26.99 -2.47 -19.36
C TYR A 326 -26.51 -2.57 -17.91
N GLY A 327 -25.62 -1.67 -17.48
CA GLY A 327 -24.88 -1.83 -16.21
C GLY A 327 -25.79 -1.99 -14.99
N CYS A 328 -26.86 -1.19 -14.91
CA CYS A 328 -27.85 -1.26 -13.83
C CYS A 328 -28.66 -2.57 -13.76
N ARG A 329 -28.52 -3.48 -14.74
CA ARG A 329 -29.22 -4.77 -14.82
C ARG A 329 -28.29 -5.98 -14.60
N PHE A 330 -27.01 -5.85 -14.94
CA PHE A 330 -26.05 -6.96 -14.99
C PHE A 330 -24.84 -6.79 -14.07
N CYS A 331 -24.69 -5.61 -13.44
CA CYS A 331 -23.64 -5.30 -12.48
C CYS A 331 -24.24 -4.76 -11.18
N GLU A 332 -23.55 -5.02 -10.07
CA GLU A 332 -23.83 -4.33 -8.80
C GLU A 332 -23.60 -2.82 -8.98
N PRO A 333 -24.34 -1.95 -8.26
CA PRO A 333 -23.99 -0.52 -8.16
C PRO A 333 -22.54 -0.28 -7.72
N CYS A 334 -21.93 -1.25 -7.03
CA CYS A 334 -20.53 -1.20 -6.63
C CYS A 334 -19.53 -1.37 -7.78
N ASP A 335 -19.95 -1.89 -8.93
CA ASP A 335 -19.07 -2.11 -10.08
C ASP A 335 -19.07 -0.94 -11.09
N ARG A 336 -19.89 0.09 -10.88
CA ARG A 336 -19.94 1.28 -11.75
C ARG A 336 -18.61 2.06 -11.73
N ALA A 337 -18.08 2.33 -12.92
CA ALA A 337 -16.85 3.08 -13.17
C ALA A 337 -17.14 4.55 -13.52
N MET A 338 -17.87 5.25 -12.64
CA MET A 338 -18.27 6.66 -12.85
C MET A 338 -17.15 7.63 -12.44
N HIS A 339 -16.52 8.28 -13.42
CA HIS A 339 -15.53 9.36 -13.23
C HIS A 339 -15.99 10.65 -13.93
N LEU A 340 -15.62 11.82 -13.40
CA LEU A 340 -15.78 13.11 -14.12
C LEU A 340 -14.50 13.50 -14.88
N ASP A 341 -13.36 12.98 -14.44
CA ASP A 341 -12.01 13.34 -14.87
C ASP A 341 -11.40 12.33 -15.86
N TRP A 342 -12.25 11.74 -16.72
CA TRP A 342 -11.89 10.72 -17.72
C TRP A 342 -10.70 11.07 -18.62
N ASP A 343 -10.54 12.35 -18.92
CA ASP A 343 -9.56 12.92 -19.85
C ASP A 343 -8.40 13.64 -19.13
N SER A 344 -8.28 13.47 -17.80
CA SER A 344 -7.26 14.13 -16.95
C SER A 344 -5.81 13.64 -17.14
N GLY A 345 -5.53 12.84 -18.17
CA GLY A 345 -4.21 12.22 -18.39
C GLY A 345 -3.80 11.16 -17.34
N LYS A 346 -4.68 10.85 -16.38
CA LYS A 346 -4.48 9.76 -15.41
C LYS A 346 -4.46 8.40 -16.11
N THR A 347 -3.70 7.48 -15.55
CA THR A 347 -3.53 6.12 -16.08
C THR A 347 -4.83 5.33 -15.96
N HIS A 348 -5.32 4.76 -17.06
CA HIS A 348 -6.50 3.90 -17.06
C HIS A 348 -6.11 2.47 -16.68
N LEU A 349 -6.68 1.95 -15.59
CA LEU A 349 -6.50 0.57 -15.14
C LEU A 349 -7.69 -0.29 -15.59
N TYR A 350 -7.43 -1.24 -16.47
CA TYR A 350 -8.42 -2.19 -16.99
C TYR A 350 -8.35 -3.48 -16.17
N HIS A 351 -9.39 -3.79 -15.39
CA HIS A 351 -9.39 -4.97 -14.50
C HIS A 351 -10.25 -6.11 -15.05
N CYS A 352 -9.78 -7.35 -14.87
CA CYS A 352 -10.47 -8.58 -15.19
C CYS A 352 -10.47 -9.51 -13.97
N TYR A 353 -11.66 -9.87 -13.50
CA TYR A 353 -11.86 -10.70 -12.30
C TYR A 353 -12.26 -12.11 -12.70
N VAL A 354 -11.35 -13.06 -12.51
CA VAL A 354 -11.48 -14.47 -12.92
C VAL A 354 -12.05 -15.27 -11.75
N SER A 355 -13.21 -15.89 -12.00
CA SER A 355 -13.87 -16.81 -11.08
C SER A 355 -13.32 -18.24 -11.26
N ILE A 356 -13.61 -19.12 -10.30
CA ILE A 356 -13.00 -20.45 -10.26
C ILE A 356 -13.52 -21.43 -11.32
N ASP A 357 -14.66 -21.13 -11.94
CA ASP A 357 -15.11 -21.81 -13.16
C ASP A 357 -14.37 -21.32 -14.43
N GLY A 358 -13.41 -20.41 -14.30
CA GLY A 358 -12.71 -19.78 -15.42
C GLY A 358 -13.55 -18.77 -16.19
N THR A 359 -14.78 -18.47 -15.75
CA THR A 359 -15.51 -17.29 -16.23
C THR A 359 -14.87 -16.02 -15.66
N TYR A 360 -15.06 -14.90 -16.34
CA TYR A 360 -14.50 -13.63 -15.91
C TYR A 360 -15.46 -12.46 -16.12
N GLN A 361 -15.23 -11.40 -15.35
CA GLN A 361 -15.96 -10.13 -15.41
C GLN A 361 -14.96 -8.98 -15.53
N PHE A 362 -15.18 -8.08 -16.48
CA PHE A 362 -14.40 -6.85 -16.59
C PHE A 362 -14.94 -5.76 -15.65
N LYS A 363 -14.05 -4.99 -15.02
CA LYS A 363 -14.42 -3.83 -14.19
C LYS A 363 -13.47 -2.66 -14.41
N GLY A 364 -13.97 -1.45 -14.17
CA GLY A 364 -13.30 -0.22 -14.56
C GLY A 364 -13.68 0.23 -15.98
N PRO A 365 -12.90 1.13 -16.60
CA PRO A 365 -11.55 1.51 -16.20
C PRO A 365 -11.51 2.27 -14.87
N TYR A 366 -10.44 2.10 -14.09
CA TYR A 366 -10.19 2.89 -12.87
C TYR A 366 -9.03 3.87 -13.10
N LEU A 367 -9.17 5.12 -12.66
CA LEU A 367 -8.13 6.14 -12.82
C LEU A 367 -7.07 6.05 -11.71
N ASN A 368 -5.80 6.02 -12.09
CA ASN A 368 -4.65 6.03 -11.19
C ASN A 368 -3.67 7.17 -11.54
N THR A 369 -3.01 7.74 -10.53
CA THR A 369 -2.02 8.83 -10.70
C THR A 369 -0.61 8.32 -11.00
N ARG A 370 -0.30 7.04 -10.70
CA ARG A 370 1.01 6.44 -11.00
C ARG A 370 0.88 5.34 -12.06
N ARG A 371 1.73 5.44 -13.08
CA ARG A 371 1.86 4.50 -14.21
C ARG A 371 3.01 3.53 -13.96
N THR A 372 2.89 2.28 -14.44
CA THR A 372 4.02 1.34 -14.50
C THR A 372 4.91 1.60 -15.71
N HIS A 373 6.14 1.08 -15.72
CA HIS A 373 7.00 1.14 -16.91
C HIS A 373 6.36 0.34 -18.06
N LEU A 374 5.78 -0.83 -17.78
CA LEU A 374 5.03 -1.64 -18.75
C LEU A 374 3.94 -0.81 -19.47
N GLN A 375 3.13 -0.08 -18.71
CA GLN A 375 2.09 0.80 -19.27
C GLN A 375 2.66 2.01 -20.02
N ARG A 376 3.78 2.60 -19.53
CA ARG A 376 4.42 3.75 -20.19
C ARG A 376 4.82 3.46 -21.63
N GLU A 377 5.43 2.32 -21.88
CA GLU A 377 5.95 1.99 -23.21
C GLU A 377 4.91 1.29 -24.11
N LEU A 378 3.95 0.55 -23.54
CA LEU A 378 2.94 -0.19 -24.34
C LEU A 378 1.62 0.54 -24.57
N GLY A 379 1.29 1.57 -23.77
CA GLY A 379 -0.07 2.11 -23.70
C GLY A 379 -0.93 1.40 -22.65
N ASP A 380 -1.87 2.13 -22.05
CA ASP A 380 -2.72 1.62 -20.96
C ASP A 380 -3.72 0.60 -21.48
N ASP A 381 -4.25 0.86 -22.68
CA ASP A 381 -5.20 0.05 -23.42
C ASP A 381 -4.62 -1.29 -23.91
N ASN A 382 -3.31 -1.50 -23.77
CA ASN A 382 -2.61 -2.73 -24.12
C ASN A 382 -2.19 -3.55 -22.87
N VAL A 383 -2.60 -3.14 -21.66
CA VAL A 383 -2.33 -3.84 -20.38
C VAL A 383 -3.62 -4.13 -19.61
N LEU A 384 -3.89 -5.42 -19.37
CA LEU A 384 -5.05 -5.92 -18.62
C LEU A 384 -4.60 -6.50 -17.26
N ILE A 385 -5.17 -5.99 -16.17
CA ILE A 385 -4.86 -6.44 -14.80
C ILE A 385 -5.85 -7.56 -14.43
N VAL A 386 -5.33 -8.78 -14.33
CA VAL A 386 -6.12 -9.99 -14.04
C VAL A 386 -5.98 -10.36 -12.55
N GLN A 387 -7.11 -10.57 -11.88
CA GLN A 387 -7.19 -10.98 -10.47
C GLN A 387 -8.12 -12.18 -10.30
N PHE A 388 -7.72 -13.15 -9.49
CA PHE A 388 -8.57 -14.30 -9.15
C PHE A 388 -9.48 -13.95 -7.95
N VAL A 389 -10.73 -14.41 -7.97
CA VAL A 389 -11.73 -14.11 -6.93
C VAL A 389 -12.55 -15.34 -6.56
N ASP A 390 -12.54 -15.69 -5.28
CA ASP A 390 -13.43 -16.71 -4.71
C ASP A 390 -14.91 -16.32 -4.95
N ASP A 391 -15.80 -17.30 -5.10
CA ASP A 391 -17.23 -17.04 -5.32
C ASP A 391 -17.87 -16.49 -4.03
N PRO A 392 -18.50 -15.31 -4.02
CA PRO A 392 -19.13 -14.76 -2.82
C PRO A 392 -20.31 -15.59 -2.31
N ASN A 393 -20.87 -16.49 -3.12
CA ASN A 393 -21.99 -17.36 -2.77
C ASN A 393 -21.57 -18.77 -2.30
N SER A 394 -20.30 -19.17 -2.45
CA SER A 394 -19.85 -20.48 -1.99
C SER A 394 -19.65 -20.49 -0.47
N HIS A 395 -20.64 -21.01 0.26
CA HIS A 395 -20.54 -21.26 1.72
C HIS A 395 -19.71 -22.52 2.07
N GLU A 396 -19.18 -23.23 1.08
CA GLU A 396 -18.36 -24.43 1.28
C GLU A 396 -16.88 -24.09 1.58
N MET A 397 -16.04 -25.12 1.70
CA MET A 397 -14.62 -24.96 1.99
C MET A 397 -13.90 -24.10 0.93
N PRO A 398 -12.85 -23.32 1.33
CA PRO A 398 -12.06 -22.55 0.38
C PRO A 398 -11.52 -23.48 -0.72
N PRO A 399 -11.65 -23.12 -2.01
CA PRO A 399 -11.49 -24.11 -3.07
C PRO A 399 -10.09 -24.71 -3.16
N ASN A 400 -10.03 -25.98 -3.58
CA ASN A 400 -8.76 -26.69 -3.68
C ASN A 400 -7.88 -26.15 -4.82
N HIS A 401 -6.58 -26.45 -4.72
CA HIS A 401 -5.54 -26.02 -5.65
C HIS A 401 -5.84 -26.44 -7.11
N CYS A 402 -6.42 -27.61 -7.32
CA CYS A 402 -6.74 -28.15 -8.64
C CYS A 402 -7.88 -27.37 -9.33
N SER A 403 -8.87 -26.88 -8.56
CA SER A 403 -9.94 -26.02 -9.09
C SER A 403 -9.39 -24.69 -9.61
N TRP A 404 -8.39 -24.11 -8.94
CA TRP A 404 -7.72 -22.90 -9.42
C TRP A 404 -6.79 -23.15 -10.62
N ILE A 405 -6.12 -24.30 -10.69
CA ILE A 405 -5.43 -24.74 -11.92
C ILE A 405 -6.43 -24.89 -13.08
N ALA A 406 -7.62 -25.44 -12.84
CA ALA A 406 -8.66 -25.59 -13.87
C ALA A 406 -9.21 -24.24 -14.34
N ALA A 407 -9.41 -23.27 -13.44
CA ALA A 407 -9.74 -21.89 -13.79
C ALA A 407 -8.64 -21.27 -14.67
N TYR A 408 -7.38 -21.46 -14.28
CA TYR A 408 -6.23 -20.94 -15.01
C TYR A 408 -6.09 -21.55 -16.40
N ASN A 409 -6.23 -22.88 -16.52
CA ASN A 409 -6.14 -23.59 -17.80
C ASN A 409 -7.26 -23.24 -18.80
N ARG A 410 -8.30 -22.49 -18.38
CA ARG A 410 -9.32 -21.90 -19.26
C ARG A 410 -8.93 -20.53 -19.82
N ILE A 411 -7.99 -19.81 -19.17
CA ILE A 411 -7.48 -18.50 -19.58
C ILE A 411 -6.00 -18.50 -20.00
N SER A 412 -5.32 -19.64 -19.90
CA SER A 412 -3.88 -19.80 -20.16
C SER A 412 -3.49 -19.46 -21.60
N GLY A 413 -4.37 -19.75 -22.56
CA GLY A 413 -4.23 -19.33 -23.95
C GLY A 413 -4.40 -17.82 -24.17
N GLY A 414 -4.88 -17.08 -23.17
CA GLY A 414 -5.13 -15.64 -23.19
C GLY A 414 -6.60 -15.26 -22.95
N ILE A 415 -6.83 -13.97 -22.74
CA ILE A 415 -8.16 -13.36 -22.55
C ILE A 415 -8.40 -12.37 -23.70
N SER A 416 -9.59 -12.39 -24.31
CA SER A 416 -9.95 -11.46 -25.38
C SER A 416 -10.90 -10.38 -24.89
N VAL A 417 -10.70 -9.14 -25.35
CA VAL A 417 -11.59 -7.99 -25.09
C VAL A 417 -11.86 -7.28 -26.42
N GLY A 418 -13.08 -7.39 -26.94
CA GLY A 418 -13.34 -7.08 -28.34
C GLY A 418 -12.46 -7.93 -29.26
N LEU A 419 -11.82 -7.27 -30.24
CA LEU A 419 -10.88 -7.90 -31.17
C LEU A 419 -9.46 -8.08 -30.58
N ARG A 420 -9.16 -7.51 -29.40
CA ARG A 420 -7.82 -7.53 -28.81
C ARG A 420 -7.60 -8.76 -27.93
N HIS A 421 -6.44 -9.41 -28.03
CA HIS A 421 -6.12 -10.61 -27.28
C HIS A 421 -4.89 -10.42 -26.39
N TYR A 422 -5.02 -10.81 -25.12
CA TYR A 422 -4.06 -10.53 -24.05
C TYR A 422 -3.50 -11.81 -23.41
N ARG A 423 -2.20 -11.88 -23.14
CA ARG A 423 -1.52 -13.01 -22.45
C ARG A 423 -0.59 -12.55 -21.33
N LEU A 424 -0.29 -13.43 -20.37
CA LEU A 424 0.44 -13.08 -19.14
C LEU A 424 1.86 -12.56 -19.39
N PHE A 425 2.12 -11.30 -19.06
CA PHE A 425 3.48 -10.75 -18.99
C PHE A 425 4.18 -11.18 -17.69
N ALA A 426 3.59 -10.82 -16.54
CA ALA A 426 4.13 -11.10 -15.21
C ALA A 426 3.06 -10.96 -14.11
N PHE A 427 3.38 -11.31 -12.86
CA PHE A 427 2.50 -11.14 -11.71
C PHE A 427 3.23 -10.54 -10.49
N LYS A 428 2.45 -10.01 -9.54
CA LYS A 428 2.96 -9.28 -8.36
C LYS A 428 1.94 -9.27 -7.21
N ASP A 429 2.42 -9.23 -5.96
CA ASP A 429 1.55 -9.18 -4.77
C ASP A 429 0.91 -7.79 -4.56
N ASN A 430 -0.38 -7.76 -4.22
CA ASN A 430 -1.19 -6.56 -4.02
C ASN A 430 -0.99 -5.97 -2.61
N ARG A 431 0.11 -5.24 -2.43
CA ARG A 431 0.51 -4.62 -1.15
C ARG A 431 -0.53 -3.63 -0.60
N ASP A 432 -1.35 -3.04 -1.46
CA ASP A 432 -2.27 -1.94 -1.15
C ASP A 432 -3.43 -2.37 -0.22
N GLY A 433 -3.73 -3.67 -0.17
CA GLY A 433 -4.82 -4.24 0.65
C GLY A 433 -4.67 -4.07 2.17
N LYS A 434 -3.53 -3.57 2.67
CA LYS A 434 -3.30 -3.32 4.11
C LYS A 434 -4.17 -2.20 4.70
N ASN A 435 -4.71 -1.29 3.88
CA ASN A 435 -5.54 -0.17 4.34
C ASN A 435 -7.07 -0.41 4.25
N ILE A 436 -7.51 -1.62 3.86
CA ILE A 436 -8.95 -1.93 3.76
C ILE A 436 -9.52 -2.23 5.15
N LYS A 437 -10.39 -1.32 5.60
CA LYS A 437 -10.96 -1.22 6.97
C LYS A 437 -11.62 -2.54 7.43
N MET A 438 -11.57 -2.81 8.74
CA MET A 438 -12.24 -3.96 9.38
C MET A 438 -13.75 -3.76 9.65
N HIS A 439 -14.37 -2.69 9.13
CA HIS A 439 -15.73 -2.30 9.51
C HIS A 439 -16.86 -2.93 8.68
N ASP A 440 -16.59 -3.51 7.51
CA ASP A 440 -17.60 -4.24 6.73
C ASP A 440 -17.56 -5.74 7.02
N THR A 441 -18.37 -6.17 7.99
CA THR A 441 -18.55 -7.60 8.35
C THR A 441 -19.41 -8.38 7.34
N LYS A 442 -19.63 -7.83 6.13
CA LYS A 442 -20.61 -8.34 5.15
C LYS A 442 -20.02 -8.86 3.84
N LYS A 443 -18.73 -8.66 3.55
CA LYS A 443 -18.07 -9.24 2.37
C LYS A 443 -16.96 -10.21 2.79
N PRO A 444 -16.97 -11.49 2.35
CA PRO A 444 -15.82 -12.36 2.52
C PRO A 444 -14.64 -11.79 1.73
N ARG A 445 -13.48 -11.64 2.39
CA ARG A 445 -12.25 -11.19 1.72
C ARG A 445 -11.71 -12.33 0.87
N SER A 446 -11.40 -12.06 -0.40
CA SER A 446 -10.75 -13.03 -1.29
C SER A 446 -9.46 -13.57 -0.68
N SER A 447 -9.22 -14.86 -0.87
CA SER A 447 -7.97 -15.56 -0.52
C SER A 447 -6.81 -15.16 -1.45
N TRP A 448 -7.11 -14.53 -2.58
CA TRP A 448 -6.15 -14.13 -3.61
C TRP A 448 -5.68 -12.69 -3.47
N LYS A 449 -4.35 -12.53 -3.38
CA LYS A 449 -3.67 -11.22 -3.33
C LYS A 449 -2.79 -10.93 -4.54
N MET A 450 -2.66 -11.85 -5.49
CA MET A 450 -1.89 -11.61 -6.71
C MET A 450 -2.65 -10.69 -7.68
N LYS A 451 -1.95 -9.71 -8.24
CA LYS A 451 -2.32 -8.99 -9.46
C LYS A 451 -1.44 -9.53 -10.60
N CYS A 452 -2.06 -10.19 -11.57
CA CYS A 452 -1.41 -10.63 -12.80
C CYS A 452 -1.57 -9.54 -13.86
N TYR A 453 -0.58 -9.35 -14.72
CA TYR A 453 -0.57 -8.34 -15.77
C TYR A 453 -0.45 -9.04 -17.10
N PHE A 454 -1.50 -8.93 -17.91
CA PHE A 454 -1.57 -9.50 -19.24
C PHE A 454 -1.35 -8.37 -20.26
N ILE A 455 -0.56 -8.63 -21.30
CA ILE A 455 -0.25 -7.71 -22.39
C ILE A 455 -0.99 -8.11 -23.66
N ARG A 456 -1.41 -7.14 -24.45
CA ARG A 456 -1.88 -7.37 -25.82
C ARG A 456 -0.68 -7.70 -26.72
N ASN A 457 -0.65 -8.89 -27.30
CA ASN A 457 0.30 -9.26 -28.35
C ASN A 457 -0.40 -9.57 -29.69
N GLU A 458 -1.69 -9.84 -29.65
CA GLU A 458 -2.49 -10.30 -30.79
C GLU A 458 -3.78 -9.51 -30.97
N SER A 459 -4.28 -9.55 -32.20
CA SER A 459 -5.51 -8.89 -32.62
C SER A 459 -6.22 -9.83 -33.60
N HIS A 460 -7.46 -10.19 -33.28
CA HIS A 460 -8.32 -11.01 -34.14
C HIS A 460 -8.96 -10.17 -35.27
N ALA A 461 -8.62 -8.88 -35.40
CA ALA A 461 -9.23 -8.01 -36.39
C ALA A 461 -8.96 -8.49 -37.83
N PRO A 462 -9.95 -8.49 -38.75
CA PRO A 462 -9.75 -8.84 -40.16
C PRO A 462 -8.72 -7.95 -40.90
N TRP A 463 -8.33 -6.83 -40.28
CA TRP A 463 -7.33 -5.87 -40.76
C TRP A 463 -6.14 -5.73 -39.79
N ALA A 464 -5.85 -6.76 -38.97
CA ALA A 464 -4.81 -6.71 -37.93
C ALA A 464 -3.40 -6.36 -38.43
N GLU A 465 -3.09 -6.52 -39.72
CA GLU A 465 -1.84 -6.05 -40.32
C GLU A 465 -1.70 -4.51 -40.40
N LYS A 466 -2.73 -3.76 -39.99
CA LYS A 466 -2.75 -2.29 -39.86
C LYS A 466 -2.93 -1.83 -38.42
N ASP A 467 -2.64 -2.68 -37.45
CA ASP A 467 -2.85 -2.44 -36.03
C ASP A 467 -1.53 -1.97 -35.39
N ASP A 468 -1.45 -0.71 -34.96
CA ASP A 468 -0.21 -0.06 -34.44
C ASP A 468 0.29 -0.61 -33.09
N CYS A 469 -0.08 -1.85 -32.74
CA CYS A 469 0.36 -2.53 -31.54
C CYS A 469 1.86 -2.90 -31.66
N ILE A 470 2.70 -2.30 -30.81
CA ILE A 470 4.16 -2.49 -30.76
C ILE A 470 4.57 -3.97 -30.60
N LEU A 471 3.67 -4.80 -30.04
CA LEU A 471 3.87 -6.22 -29.79
C LEU A 471 3.19 -7.14 -30.83
N PHE A 472 2.62 -6.59 -31.90
CA PHE A 472 1.94 -7.38 -32.92
C PHE A 472 2.87 -8.44 -33.53
N ARG A 473 2.39 -9.68 -33.63
CA ARG A 473 3.14 -10.88 -34.08
C ARG A 473 4.39 -11.23 -33.24
N LYS A 474 4.64 -10.56 -32.10
CA LYS A 474 5.69 -10.96 -31.15
C LYS A 474 5.20 -12.06 -30.21
N THR A 475 6.08 -13.00 -29.91
CA THR A 475 5.90 -13.93 -28.78
C THR A 475 5.95 -13.17 -27.46
N ILE A 476 5.38 -13.76 -26.40
CA ILE A 476 5.44 -13.18 -25.05
C ILE A 476 6.88 -13.21 -24.49
N HIS A 477 7.72 -14.13 -24.99
CA HIS A 477 9.16 -14.12 -24.74
C HIS A 477 9.82 -12.86 -25.31
N GLU A 478 9.68 -12.58 -26.62
CA GLU A 478 10.20 -11.36 -27.24
C GLU A 478 9.67 -10.09 -26.57
N ALA A 479 8.38 -10.05 -26.25
CA ALA A 479 7.76 -8.91 -25.58
C ALA A 479 8.37 -8.62 -24.19
N ARG A 480 8.77 -9.65 -23.43
CA ARG A 480 9.56 -9.48 -22.20
C ARG A 480 10.99 -9.06 -22.50
N CYS A 481 11.61 -9.60 -23.55
CA CYS A 481 12.97 -9.27 -23.98
C CYS A 481 13.14 -7.80 -24.41
N LEU A 482 12.09 -7.14 -24.93
CA LEU A 482 12.11 -5.68 -25.19
C LEU A 482 12.37 -4.86 -23.92
N PHE A 483 11.96 -5.33 -22.73
CA PHE A 483 12.20 -4.63 -21.46
C PHE A 483 13.55 -5.01 -20.83
N MET A 484 13.92 -6.29 -20.90
CA MET A 484 15.20 -6.80 -20.37
C MET A 484 15.47 -8.21 -20.93
N HIS A 485 16.73 -8.60 -21.13
CA HIS A 485 17.15 -9.89 -21.68
C HIS A 485 16.99 -11.03 -20.64
N VAL A 486 15.74 -11.23 -20.19
CA VAL A 486 15.35 -11.99 -19.00
C VAL A 486 15.61 -13.49 -19.10
N HIS A 487 15.79 -14.01 -20.31
CA HIS A 487 16.25 -15.38 -20.56
C HIS A 487 17.65 -15.68 -20.04
N MET A 488 18.47 -14.65 -19.74
CA MET A 488 19.82 -14.79 -19.19
C MET A 488 19.89 -15.10 -17.68
N VAL A 489 18.75 -15.29 -17.01
CA VAL A 489 18.70 -15.62 -15.56
C VAL A 489 18.81 -17.13 -15.29
N SER A 490 19.25 -17.50 -14.09
CA SER A 490 19.55 -18.90 -13.76
C SER A 490 18.35 -19.81 -13.47
N SER A 491 17.11 -19.30 -13.38
CA SER A 491 15.92 -20.10 -13.06
C SER A 491 14.61 -19.42 -13.45
N VAL A 492 13.53 -20.19 -13.64
CA VAL A 492 12.20 -19.63 -13.99
C VAL A 492 11.60 -18.78 -12.85
N SER A 493 11.86 -19.10 -11.58
CA SER A 493 11.49 -18.24 -10.44
C SER A 493 12.19 -16.87 -10.50
N LYS A 494 13.47 -16.84 -10.89
CA LYS A 494 14.18 -15.57 -11.19
C LYS A 494 13.60 -14.86 -12.42
N TYR A 495 13.21 -15.59 -13.47
CA TYR A 495 12.65 -15.03 -14.71
C TYR A 495 11.38 -14.21 -14.43
N ILE A 496 10.39 -14.82 -13.78
CA ILE A 496 9.10 -14.16 -13.55
C ILE A 496 9.19 -13.04 -12.50
N SER A 497 10.01 -13.23 -11.45
CA SER A 497 10.25 -12.17 -10.45
C SER A 497 11.03 -10.98 -11.03
N ARG A 498 11.89 -11.18 -12.04
CA ARG A 498 12.55 -10.11 -12.79
C ARG A 498 11.60 -9.36 -13.72
N CYS A 499 10.70 -10.06 -14.42
CA CYS A 499 9.66 -9.39 -15.22
C CYS A 499 8.78 -8.44 -14.37
N SER A 500 8.58 -8.75 -13.08
CA SER A 500 7.85 -7.88 -12.13
C SER A 500 8.51 -6.52 -11.85
N LEU A 501 9.77 -6.29 -12.28
CA LEU A 501 10.45 -4.99 -12.16
C LEU A 501 9.76 -3.91 -13.01
N ALA A 502 9.32 -4.24 -14.22
CA ALA A 502 8.57 -3.33 -15.10
C ALA A 502 7.17 -2.98 -14.56
N LEU A 503 6.66 -3.79 -13.61
CA LEU A 503 5.42 -3.55 -12.86
C LEU A 503 5.65 -2.65 -11.63
N SER A 504 6.72 -1.86 -11.58
CA SER A 504 6.96 -0.88 -10.51
C SER A 504 6.14 0.38 -10.75
N ASN A 505 5.43 0.86 -9.71
CA ASN A 505 4.81 2.19 -9.73
C ASN A 505 5.91 3.23 -9.49
N SER A 506 6.41 3.81 -10.58
CA SER A 506 7.59 4.66 -10.63
C SER A 506 7.38 5.88 -11.51
N ILE A 507 8.27 6.85 -11.38
CA ILE A 507 8.34 8.08 -12.18
C ILE A 507 9.56 7.93 -13.11
N LYS A 508 9.33 7.97 -14.43
CA LYS A 508 10.37 7.93 -15.45
C LYS A 508 11.08 9.29 -15.49
N LEU A 509 12.37 9.31 -15.19
CA LEU A 509 13.19 10.53 -15.25
C LEU A 509 13.24 11.04 -16.70
N ARG A 510 12.99 12.33 -16.90
CA ARG A 510 12.93 12.99 -18.23
C ARG A 510 14.32 13.31 -18.79
N VAL A 511 15.14 12.28 -19.01
CA VAL A 511 16.49 12.38 -19.60
C VAL A 511 16.68 11.41 -20.77
N ASP A 512 17.55 11.77 -21.70
CA ASP A 512 18.05 10.83 -22.71
C ASP A 512 19.10 9.91 -22.11
N LEU A 513 18.78 8.62 -22.03
CA LEU A 513 19.68 7.61 -21.47
C LEU A 513 20.87 7.25 -22.37
N ALA A 514 20.92 7.72 -23.61
CA ALA A 514 22.15 7.68 -24.40
C ALA A 514 23.24 8.58 -23.79
N THR A 515 22.85 9.73 -23.20
CA THR A 515 23.77 10.66 -22.52
C THR A 515 24.20 10.19 -21.13
N VAL A 516 23.43 9.32 -20.47
CA VAL A 516 23.74 8.80 -19.14
C VAL A 516 24.79 7.69 -19.21
N HIS A 517 25.96 7.97 -18.65
CA HIS A 517 27.06 7.01 -18.50
C HIS A 517 26.72 6.04 -17.36
N VAL A 518 26.56 4.75 -17.68
CA VAL A 518 26.32 3.69 -16.69
C VAL A 518 27.57 2.82 -16.59
N GLU A 519 28.31 2.99 -15.51
CA GLU A 519 29.54 2.26 -15.21
C GLU A 519 29.24 1.07 -14.29
N ILE A 520 29.98 -0.03 -14.42
CA ILE A 520 29.90 -1.16 -13.50
C ILE A 520 31.13 -1.13 -12.59
N ILE A 521 30.91 -1.17 -11.28
CA ILE A 521 31.95 -1.25 -10.24
C ILE A 521 31.74 -2.52 -9.40
N GLU A 522 32.81 -3.13 -8.92
CA GLU A 522 32.72 -4.39 -8.17
C GLU A 522 31.96 -4.26 -6.84
N ASP A 523 31.35 -5.36 -6.38
CA ASP A 523 30.85 -5.46 -5.01
C ASP A 523 32.00 -5.63 -4.00
N ILE A 524 31.83 -5.12 -2.79
CA ILE A 524 32.83 -5.26 -1.72
C ILE A 524 32.56 -6.58 -0.98
N PRO A 525 33.44 -7.60 -1.06
CA PRO A 525 33.21 -8.87 -0.37
C PRO A 525 33.41 -8.75 1.15
N CYS A 526 32.62 -9.48 1.90
CA CYS A 526 32.85 -9.71 3.33
C CYS A 526 34.10 -10.55 3.53
N ARG A 527 34.87 -10.26 4.58
CA ARG A 527 36.16 -10.93 4.84
C ARG A 527 36.33 -11.36 6.28
N ASP A 528 37.04 -12.46 6.48
CA ASP A 528 37.44 -12.93 7.81
C ASP A 528 38.68 -12.19 8.34
N GLU A 529 39.11 -12.57 9.54
CA GLU A 529 40.29 -12.00 10.22
C GLU A 529 41.61 -12.25 9.47
N ASN A 530 41.63 -13.24 8.57
CA ASN A 530 42.77 -13.58 7.71
C ASN A 530 42.68 -12.92 6.32
N GLY A 531 41.58 -12.21 6.02
CA GLY A 531 41.32 -11.56 4.75
C GLY A 531 40.66 -12.45 3.68
N TYR A 532 40.31 -13.70 3.97
CA TYR A 532 39.59 -14.58 3.04
C TYR A 532 38.14 -14.14 2.87
N VAL A 533 37.58 -14.36 1.67
CA VAL A 533 36.16 -14.06 1.38
C VAL A 533 35.27 -15.04 2.14
N VAL A 534 34.25 -14.52 2.82
CA VAL A 534 33.25 -15.33 3.53
C VAL A 534 32.08 -15.65 2.60
N CYS A 535 31.65 -16.90 2.55
CA CYS A 535 30.43 -17.33 1.85
C CYS A 535 29.27 -17.62 2.83
N ASP A 536 28.05 -17.66 2.31
CA ASP A 536 26.84 -18.09 3.02
C ASP A 536 26.71 -19.63 3.10
N GLU A 537 25.61 -20.13 3.68
CA GLU A 537 25.39 -21.58 3.82
C GLU A 537 24.96 -22.28 2.50
N ASP A 538 24.59 -21.52 1.47
CA ASP A 538 24.29 -22.02 0.11
C ASP A 538 25.56 -21.98 -0.80
N GLY A 539 26.64 -21.32 -0.36
CA GLY A 539 27.99 -21.30 -0.96
C GLY A 539 28.38 -19.98 -1.65
N GLU A 540 27.50 -18.98 -1.68
CA GLU A 540 27.69 -17.73 -2.42
C GLU A 540 28.47 -16.69 -1.58
N PRO A 541 29.35 -15.85 -2.19
CA PRO A 541 30.09 -14.82 -1.46
C PRO A 541 29.19 -13.78 -0.78
N LEU A 542 29.36 -13.58 0.53
CA LEU A 542 28.74 -12.49 1.27
C LEU A 542 29.37 -11.15 0.87
N ILE A 543 28.55 -10.10 0.73
CA ILE A 543 28.98 -8.77 0.27
C ILE A 543 28.46 -7.65 1.19
N HIS A 544 29.23 -6.58 1.28
CA HIS A 544 28.93 -5.37 2.06
C HIS A 544 28.11 -4.32 1.28
N THR A 545 27.76 -4.59 0.02
CA THR A 545 27.21 -3.58 -0.91
C THR A 545 25.97 -4.03 -1.69
N ASP A 546 25.26 -5.11 -1.28
CA ASP A 546 24.11 -5.61 -2.05
C ASP A 546 23.05 -4.52 -2.26
N GLY A 547 22.82 -4.20 -3.53
CA GLY A 547 21.76 -3.29 -3.94
C GLY A 547 22.11 -1.80 -3.88
N THR A 548 23.33 -1.38 -3.54
CA THR A 548 23.68 0.05 -3.45
C THR A 548 24.86 0.47 -4.34
N GLY A 549 24.61 1.45 -5.21
CA GLY A 549 25.56 2.06 -6.16
C GLY A 549 25.69 3.56 -5.95
N PHE A 550 26.15 4.29 -6.98
CA PHE A 550 26.35 5.75 -6.92
C PHE A 550 25.65 6.50 -8.05
N ILE A 551 25.30 7.76 -7.81
CA ILE A 551 24.74 8.71 -8.78
C ILE A 551 25.44 10.06 -8.66
N SER A 552 25.67 10.72 -9.79
CA SER A 552 26.22 12.08 -9.88
C SER A 552 25.25 13.13 -9.30
N GLU A 553 25.79 14.24 -8.79
CA GLU A 553 25.01 15.26 -8.06
C GLU A 553 23.91 15.92 -8.91
N ASP A 554 24.19 16.20 -10.17
CA ASP A 554 23.25 16.72 -11.17
C ASP A 554 22.10 15.75 -11.44
N LEU A 555 22.39 14.47 -11.68
CA LEU A 555 21.34 13.46 -11.87
C LEU A 555 20.53 13.23 -10.58
N ALA A 556 21.14 13.35 -9.40
CA ALA A 556 20.43 13.24 -8.12
C ALA A 556 19.44 14.40 -7.91
N ILE A 557 19.84 15.64 -8.21
CA ILE A 557 18.97 16.83 -8.17
C ILE A 557 17.82 16.69 -9.18
N LEU A 558 18.10 16.26 -10.41
CA LEU A 558 17.06 15.99 -11.41
C LEU A 558 16.08 14.89 -10.94
N CYS A 559 16.57 13.82 -10.29
CA CYS A 559 15.73 12.80 -9.68
C CYS A 559 14.80 13.36 -8.60
N ALA A 560 15.30 14.22 -7.71
CA ALA A 560 14.45 14.88 -6.71
C ALA A 560 13.40 15.79 -7.36
N LYS A 561 13.78 16.59 -8.37
CA LYS A 561 12.89 17.51 -9.06
C LYS A 561 11.73 16.78 -9.75
N ASP A 562 12.00 15.86 -10.66
CA ASP A 562 10.96 15.11 -11.38
C ASP A 562 10.09 14.30 -10.42
N PHE A 563 10.66 13.77 -9.34
CA PHE A 563 9.90 13.08 -8.30
C PHE A 563 9.01 14.04 -7.51
N ILE A 564 9.46 15.25 -7.14
CA ILE A 564 8.64 16.25 -6.44
C ILE A 564 7.52 16.78 -7.35
N GLU A 565 7.78 17.07 -8.63
CA GLU A 565 6.77 17.54 -9.58
C GLU A 565 5.63 16.51 -9.74
N ALA A 566 5.97 15.24 -10.01
CA ALA A 566 5.00 14.18 -10.23
C ALA A 566 4.35 13.66 -8.92
N ASP A 567 5.01 13.82 -7.77
CA ASP A 567 4.44 13.47 -6.46
C ASP A 567 3.52 14.60 -5.93
N GLY A 568 3.76 15.85 -6.36
CA GLY A 568 2.92 17.03 -6.12
C GLY A 568 1.68 17.16 -7.01
N THR A 569 1.58 16.38 -8.10
CA THR A 569 0.33 16.27 -8.91
C THR A 569 -0.74 15.39 -8.24
N LYS A 570 -0.58 15.08 -6.95
CA LYS A 570 -1.43 14.19 -6.16
C LYS A 570 -1.93 14.95 -4.94
N GLY A 571 -3.16 14.66 -4.51
CA GLY A 571 -3.66 15.01 -3.17
C GLY A 571 -2.97 14.22 -2.02
N ASP A 572 -1.73 13.81 -2.21
CA ASP A 572 -0.90 13.10 -1.24
C ASP A 572 0.05 14.09 -0.57
N SER A 573 -0.45 14.81 0.45
CA SER A 573 0.22 15.47 1.61
C SER A 573 1.63 16.12 1.55
N TYR A 574 2.54 15.82 0.63
CA TYR A 574 3.94 16.27 0.61
C TYR A 574 4.13 17.77 0.38
N GLN A 575 3.08 18.52 0.04
CA GLN A 575 3.11 19.98 -0.08
C GLN A 575 2.18 20.69 0.92
N LEU A 576 1.53 19.98 1.85
CA LEU A 576 0.74 20.64 2.90
C LEU A 576 1.62 21.37 3.94
N GLU A 577 2.93 21.07 3.99
CA GLU A 577 3.92 21.81 4.79
C GLU A 577 4.26 23.19 4.19
N GLU A 578 3.98 23.45 2.90
CA GLU A 578 4.40 24.67 2.19
C GLU A 578 3.25 25.40 1.45
N ALA A 579 2.49 24.70 0.61
CA ALA A 579 1.56 25.30 -0.35
C ALA A 579 0.34 25.97 0.32
N SER A 580 -0.19 25.36 1.39
CA SER A 580 -1.42 25.82 2.06
C SER A 580 -1.28 27.16 2.81
N PHE A 581 -0.07 27.72 2.91
CA PHE A 581 0.21 28.96 3.63
C PHE A 581 0.72 30.11 2.72
N GLY A 582 0.64 29.94 1.40
CA GLY A 582 0.87 31.02 0.42
C GLY A 582 2.32 31.47 0.24
N ILE A 583 3.30 30.62 0.60
CA ILE A 583 4.73 30.92 0.48
C ILE A 583 5.19 30.58 -0.95
N LYS A 584 5.82 31.55 -1.64
CA LYS A 584 6.26 31.44 -3.05
C LYS A 584 7.68 30.90 -3.25
N ASP A 585 8.30 30.29 -2.23
CA ASP A 585 9.71 29.86 -2.26
C ASP A 585 9.95 28.51 -2.95
N LYS A 586 9.49 28.34 -4.20
CA LYS A 586 9.76 27.13 -5.01
C LYS A 586 11.24 26.96 -5.44
N GLU A 587 12.10 27.96 -5.18
CA GLU A 587 13.50 28.00 -5.65
C GLU A 587 14.55 27.59 -4.60
N SER A 588 14.17 27.43 -3.32
CA SER A 588 15.12 27.10 -2.25
C SER A 588 15.33 25.58 -2.11
N CYS A 589 14.23 24.81 -2.09
CA CYS A 589 14.21 23.36 -1.88
C CYS A 589 14.78 22.55 -3.09
N THR A 590 15.08 23.20 -4.22
CA THR A 590 15.48 22.56 -5.48
C THR A 590 16.98 22.51 -5.74
N ARG A 591 17.83 22.93 -4.77
CA ARG A 591 19.30 23.01 -4.93
C ARG A 591 20.10 21.89 -4.26
N GLU A 592 19.61 21.28 -3.18
CA GLU A 592 20.34 20.21 -2.48
C GLU A 592 19.95 18.83 -3.05
N PRO A 593 20.91 17.93 -3.33
CA PRO A 593 20.60 16.58 -3.82
C PRO A 593 19.95 15.71 -2.73
N PRO A 594 19.10 14.75 -3.10
CA PRO A 594 18.72 13.66 -2.22
C PRO A 594 19.95 12.77 -1.97
N LEU A 595 20.17 12.37 -0.72
CA LEU A 595 21.25 11.47 -0.33
C LEU A 595 21.18 10.12 -1.06
N LEU A 596 19.99 9.55 -1.17
CA LEU A 596 19.75 8.24 -1.78
C LEU A 596 18.55 8.27 -2.73
N VAL A 597 18.73 7.75 -3.94
CA VAL A 597 17.67 7.55 -4.94
C VAL A 597 17.39 6.05 -5.09
N GLN A 598 16.19 5.59 -4.76
CA GLN A 598 15.78 4.20 -5.05
C GLN A 598 15.20 4.12 -6.47
N CYS A 599 15.85 3.40 -7.37
CA CYS A 599 15.52 3.37 -8.79
C CYS A 599 15.42 1.95 -9.35
N ARG A 600 14.97 1.85 -10.60
CA ARG A 600 15.24 0.73 -11.51
C ARG A 600 15.82 1.32 -12.79
N VAL A 601 16.74 0.61 -13.43
CA VAL A 601 17.37 1.06 -14.67
C VAL A 601 17.22 -0.02 -15.72
N PHE A 602 16.58 0.31 -16.83
CA PHE A 602 16.50 -0.50 -18.03
C PHE A 602 17.35 0.20 -19.09
N LYS A 603 18.36 -0.48 -19.63
CA LYS A 603 19.24 0.03 -20.68
C LYS A 603 19.84 -1.15 -21.45
N ASP A 604 19.68 -1.15 -22.76
CA ASP A 604 20.26 -2.15 -23.68
C ASP A 604 20.06 -3.61 -23.23
N GLY A 605 18.88 -3.96 -22.74
CA GLY A 605 18.55 -5.30 -22.25
C GLY A 605 19.02 -5.64 -20.82
N TYR A 606 19.80 -4.78 -20.14
CA TYR A 606 20.04 -4.90 -18.69
C TYR A 606 18.79 -4.47 -17.90
N ALA A 607 18.59 -5.10 -16.73
CA ALA A 607 17.69 -4.57 -15.70
C ALA A 607 18.40 -4.51 -14.34
N VAL A 608 18.52 -3.28 -13.82
CA VAL A 608 19.15 -2.95 -12.54
C VAL A 608 18.08 -2.57 -11.52
N LYS A 609 18.23 -2.99 -10.26
CA LYS A 609 17.40 -2.55 -9.12
C LYS A 609 18.31 -2.27 -7.92
N GLY A 610 18.15 -1.10 -7.30
CA GLY A 610 18.83 -0.78 -6.05
C GLY A 610 18.57 0.66 -5.56
N THR A 611 19.41 1.10 -4.64
CA THR A 611 19.64 2.50 -4.30
C THR A 611 20.88 3.04 -5.01
N LEU A 612 20.90 4.34 -5.25
CA LEU A 612 22.07 5.09 -5.69
C LEU A 612 22.35 6.20 -4.69
N LEU A 613 23.53 6.16 -4.06
CA LEU A 613 24.06 7.18 -3.16
C LEU A 613 24.63 8.34 -3.97
N VAL A 614 24.28 9.58 -3.62
CA VAL A 614 24.88 10.75 -4.29
C VAL A 614 26.40 10.78 -4.04
N ASN A 615 27.17 11.01 -5.10
CA ASN A 615 28.63 11.03 -5.05
C ASN A 615 29.18 12.19 -5.90
N LYS A 616 29.55 13.28 -5.23
CA LYS A 616 30.13 14.51 -5.80
C LYS A 616 31.50 14.31 -6.48
N LYS A 617 32.15 13.16 -6.29
CA LYS A 617 33.41 12.79 -6.97
C LYS A 617 33.18 12.16 -8.35
N LEU A 618 31.94 11.86 -8.72
CA LEU A 618 31.60 11.40 -10.07
C LEU A 618 31.59 12.57 -11.07
N LYS A 619 31.80 12.23 -12.34
CA LYS A 619 31.53 13.15 -13.45
C LYS A 619 30.01 13.37 -13.57
N PRO A 620 29.57 14.53 -14.08
CA PRO A 620 28.17 14.74 -14.43
C PRO A 620 27.63 13.66 -15.38
N TRP A 621 26.34 13.38 -15.29
CA TRP A 621 25.64 12.33 -16.07
C TRP A 621 26.12 10.88 -15.83
N THR A 622 26.98 10.62 -14.84
CA THR A 622 27.41 9.25 -14.45
C THR A 622 26.50 8.61 -13.39
N ILE A 623 26.23 7.32 -13.56
CA ILE A 623 25.69 6.38 -12.57
C ILE A 623 26.65 5.19 -12.47
N GLN A 624 26.97 4.73 -11.26
CA GLN A 624 27.76 3.51 -11.05
C GLN A 624 26.90 2.42 -10.39
N VAL A 625 26.87 1.22 -10.97
CA VAL A 625 26.08 0.07 -10.51
C VAL A 625 26.98 -1.12 -10.17
N ARG A 626 26.53 -1.99 -9.26
CA ARG A 626 27.27 -3.18 -8.84
C ARG A 626 26.68 -4.48 -9.41
N PRO A 627 27.47 -5.57 -9.56
CA PRO A 627 26.97 -6.89 -9.95
C PRO A 627 25.71 -7.33 -9.18
N SER A 628 25.67 -7.11 -7.87
CA SER A 628 24.53 -7.35 -6.98
C SER A 628 23.25 -6.64 -7.44
N MET A 629 23.36 -5.40 -7.93
CA MET A 629 22.24 -4.59 -8.43
C MET A 629 21.72 -5.06 -9.80
N ILE A 630 22.56 -5.72 -10.60
CA ILE A 630 22.23 -6.17 -11.97
C ILE A 630 21.38 -7.44 -11.88
N LYS A 631 20.06 -7.24 -11.77
CA LYS A 631 19.09 -8.32 -11.58
C LYS A 631 18.80 -9.10 -12.89
N VAL A 632 19.11 -8.53 -14.07
CA VAL A 632 19.20 -9.18 -15.41
C VAL A 632 20.41 -8.60 -16.19
N LYS A 633 21.19 -9.47 -16.86
CA LYS A 633 22.33 -9.10 -17.73
C LYS A 633 21.92 -9.06 -19.21
N ARG A 634 22.50 -8.15 -20.01
CA ARG A 634 22.38 -8.15 -21.48
C ARG A 634 22.96 -9.44 -22.08
N ASP A 635 22.16 -10.15 -22.87
CA ASP A 635 22.66 -11.11 -23.86
C ASP A 635 23.35 -10.36 -25.02
N SER A 636 24.61 -10.67 -25.29
CA SER A 636 25.40 -10.06 -26.37
C SER A 636 25.09 -10.62 -27.76
N ARG A 637 24.37 -11.76 -27.87
CA ARG A 637 24.04 -12.42 -29.14
C ARG A 637 22.85 -11.80 -29.88
N ILE A 638 22.11 -10.94 -29.19
CA ILE A 638 20.92 -10.23 -29.69
C ILE A 638 21.09 -8.72 -29.45
N SER A 639 22.31 -8.21 -29.65
CA SER A 639 22.70 -6.82 -29.37
C SER A 639 21.84 -5.76 -30.06
N ASP A 640 21.23 -6.12 -31.20
CA ASP A 640 20.66 -5.21 -32.18
C ASP A 640 19.12 -5.12 -32.09
N LEU A 641 18.50 -5.85 -31.16
CA LEU A 641 17.06 -5.73 -30.90
C LEU A 641 16.75 -4.39 -30.21
N PRO A 642 15.67 -3.68 -30.61
CA PRO A 642 15.24 -2.49 -29.90
C PRO A 642 14.82 -2.84 -28.47
N SER A 643 15.22 -2.02 -27.50
CA SER A 643 14.85 -2.22 -26.09
C SER A 643 14.35 -0.93 -25.45
N PHE A 644 13.40 -1.06 -24.53
CA PHE A 644 12.79 0.05 -23.81
C PHE A 644 13.71 0.53 -22.68
N SER A 645 14.59 1.48 -23.01
CA SER A 645 15.44 2.10 -21.98
C SER A 645 14.64 3.08 -21.11
N SER A 646 14.76 2.97 -19.79
CA SER A 646 14.07 3.81 -18.81
C SER A 646 14.79 3.86 -17.46
N LEU A 647 14.87 5.04 -16.85
CA LEU A 647 15.36 5.26 -15.49
C LEU A 647 14.17 5.62 -14.60
N GLU A 648 13.85 4.71 -13.69
CA GLU A 648 12.54 4.59 -13.05
C GLU A 648 12.65 4.81 -11.54
N ILE A 649 12.34 6.03 -11.09
CA ILE A 649 12.47 6.46 -9.70
C ILE A 649 11.27 5.94 -8.91
N VAL A 650 11.54 5.27 -7.78
CA VAL A 650 10.51 4.71 -6.88
C VAL A 650 10.43 5.47 -5.56
N SER A 651 11.56 5.94 -5.04
CA SER A 651 11.64 6.81 -3.87
C SER A 651 12.94 7.63 -3.89
N VAL A 652 12.94 8.74 -3.15
CA VAL A 652 14.16 9.47 -2.78
C VAL A 652 14.23 9.60 -1.26
N SER A 653 15.42 9.75 -0.68
CA SER A 653 15.62 10.11 0.72
C SER A 653 14.95 11.45 1.02
N ARG A 654 14.15 11.49 2.09
CA ARG A 654 13.43 12.67 2.59
C ARG A 654 13.45 12.64 4.12
N ARG A 655 13.03 13.73 4.76
CA ARG A 655 12.79 13.81 6.21
C ARG A 655 12.01 12.58 6.71
N PRO A 656 12.56 11.81 7.68
CA PRO A 656 11.88 10.66 8.27
C PRO A 656 10.51 11.02 8.83
N LYS A 657 9.55 10.12 8.63
CA LYS A 657 8.27 10.20 9.34
C LYS A 657 8.46 9.78 10.79
N THR A 658 7.68 10.39 11.68
CA THR A 658 7.52 10.10 13.10
C THR A 658 7.56 8.58 13.35
N ALA A 659 8.59 8.09 14.03
CA ALA A 659 8.88 6.66 14.09
C ALA A 659 8.11 5.98 15.22
N HIS A 660 7.45 4.88 14.87
CA HIS A 660 6.61 4.10 15.78
C HIS A 660 7.16 2.70 15.97
N LEU A 661 6.98 2.17 17.17
CA LEU A 661 7.16 0.76 17.49
C LEU A 661 6.18 -0.13 16.69
N SER A 662 6.48 -1.42 16.63
CA SER A 662 5.60 -2.47 16.12
C SER A 662 5.44 -3.56 17.18
N LYS A 663 4.40 -4.42 17.08
CA LYS A 663 4.24 -5.55 18.02
C LYS A 663 5.49 -6.45 18.05
N ASN A 664 6.12 -6.64 16.90
CA ASN A 664 7.35 -7.42 16.76
C ASN A 664 8.52 -6.73 17.50
N LEU A 665 8.72 -5.43 17.26
CA LEU A 665 9.78 -4.66 17.91
C LEU A 665 9.59 -4.57 19.43
N ILE A 666 8.35 -4.40 19.92
CA ILE A 666 8.03 -4.45 21.36
C ILE A 666 8.37 -5.83 21.93
N ALA A 667 7.96 -6.93 21.27
CA ALA A 667 8.28 -8.28 21.73
C ALA A 667 9.79 -8.52 21.80
N LEU A 668 10.54 -8.16 20.74
CA LEU A 668 11.99 -8.32 20.66
C LEU A 668 12.74 -7.47 21.70
N LEU A 669 12.36 -6.19 21.87
CA LEU A 669 12.92 -5.33 22.92
C LEU A 669 12.63 -5.88 24.33
N THR A 670 11.45 -6.47 24.55
CA THR A 670 11.08 -7.10 25.84
C THR A 670 11.88 -8.40 26.08
N VAL A 671 12.12 -9.22 25.05
CA VAL A 671 13.04 -10.39 25.14
C VAL A 671 14.47 -9.93 25.44
N GLY A 672 14.90 -8.81 24.85
CA GLY A 672 16.17 -8.14 25.18
C GLY A 672 16.20 -7.46 26.56
N GLY A 673 15.14 -7.55 27.37
CA GLY A 673 15.13 -7.09 28.76
C GLY A 673 14.60 -5.68 29.01
N VAL A 674 14.01 -5.00 28.01
CA VAL A 674 13.32 -3.71 28.23
C VAL A 674 12.08 -3.94 29.12
N PRO A 675 11.93 -3.24 30.27
CA PRO A 675 10.83 -3.46 31.21
C PRO A 675 9.46 -3.19 30.60
N ARG A 676 8.44 -4.01 30.93
CA ARG A 676 7.06 -3.80 30.47
C ARG A 676 6.54 -2.38 30.77
N ASN A 677 6.89 -1.83 31.94
CA ASN A 677 6.49 -0.49 32.38
C ASN A 677 6.92 0.60 31.40
N TYR A 678 8.09 0.50 30.76
CA TYR A 678 8.56 1.49 29.78
C TYR A 678 7.56 1.66 28.62
N PHE A 679 7.03 0.54 28.09
CA PHE A 679 6.04 0.58 27.01
C PHE A 679 4.67 1.06 27.50
N LEU A 680 4.29 0.75 28.74
CA LEU A 680 3.04 1.20 29.34
C LEU A 680 3.05 2.70 29.65
N GLU A 681 4.18 3.25 30.13
CA GLU A 681 4.38 4.69 30.33
C GLU A 681 4.34 5.47 29.00
N LEU A 682 4.93 4.92 27.93
CA LEU A 682 4.82 5.52 26.59
C LEU A 682 3.38 5.45 26.05
N LEU A 683 2.70 4.31 26.25
CA LEU A 683 1.30 4.15 25.88
C LEU A 683 0.42 5.15 26.63
N GLU A 684 0.61 5.31 27.94
CA GLU A 684 -0.17 6.24 28.76
C GLU A 684 0.04 7.69 28.31
N LYS A 685 1.29 8.12 28.10
CA LYS A 685 1.60 9.44 27.54
C LYS A 685 0.89 9.67 26.20
N ALA A 686 0.91 8.68 25.30
CA ALA A 686 0.22 8.77 24.02
C ALA A 686 -1.31 8.82 24.16
N LEU A 687 -1.89 8.00 25.04
CA LEU A 687 -3.33 7.98 25.34
C LEU A 687 -3.81 9.30 25.98
N GLN A 688 -3.03 9.89 26.89
CA GLN A 688 -3.28 11.22 27.45
C GLN A 688 -3.23 12.31 26.36
N GLU A 689 -2.27 12.23 25.44
CA GLU A 689 -2.19 13.13 24.27
C GLU A 689 -3.36 12.95 23.28
N VAL A 690 -3.93 11.75 23.18
CA VAL A 690 -5.11 11.43 22.37
C VAL A 690 -6.41 11.97 23.01
N GLN A 691 -6.53 12.01 24.34
CA GLN A 691 -7.66 12.69 24.99
C GLN A 691 -7.72 14.18 24.64
N LYS A 692 -6.56 14.84 24.70
CA LYS A 692 -6.39 16.29 24.45
C LYS A 692 -6.77 16.73 23.04
N VAL A 693 -6.96 15.83 22.07
CA VAL A 693 -7.35 16.15 20.69
C VAL A 693 -8.64 17.00 20.61
N SER A 694 -9.56 16.84 21.56
CA SER A 694 -10.84 17.58 21.60
C SER A 694 -10.79 18.90 22.39
N SER A 695 -9.65 19.26 22.99
CA SER A 695 -9.52 20.43 23.90
C SER A 695 -8.23 21.22 23.75
N SER A 696 -7.21 20.66 23.09
CA SER A 696 -5.91 21.27 22.84
C SER A 696 -5.69 21.43 21.33
N MET A 697 -5.53 22.68 20.91
CA MET A 697 -5.23 23.04 19.52
C MET A 697 -3.99 22.31 18.98
N ARG A 698 -2.94 22.15 19.81
CA ARG A 698 -1.73 21.39 19.46
C ARG A 698 -2.04 19.93 19.12
N ALA A 699 -2.85 19.26 19.94
CA ALA A 699 -3.21 17.86 19.74
C ALA A 699 -4.15 17.69 18.53
N ALA A 700 -5.10 18.60 18.35
CA ALA A 700 -6.00 18.64 17.20
C ALA A 700 -5.24 18.82 15.87
N VAL A 701 -4.33 19.79 15.78
CA VAL A 701 -3.51 20.05 14.58
C VAL A 701 -2.59 18.88 14.27
N ARG A 702 -1.85 18.35 15.25
CA ARG A 702 -0.98 17.16 15.07
C ARG A 702 -1.75 15.97 14.48
N VAL A 703 -2.90 15.64 15.05
CA VAL A 703 -3.73 14.52 14.58
C VAL A 703 -4.37 14.82 13.20
N GLY A 704 -4.74 16.08 12.93
CA GLY A 704 -5.17 16.54 11.61
C GLY A 704 -4.09 16.41 10.53
N LEU A 705 -2.83 16.68 10.86
CA LEU A 705 -1.67 16.52 9.97
C LEU A 705 -1.36 15.03 9.75
N ASN A 706 -1.22 14.23 10.82
CA ASN A 706 -0.96 12.79 10.78
C ASN A 706 -1.94 12.04 9.86
N TYR A 707 -3.21 12.47 9.83
CA TYR A 707 -4.29 11.81 9.08
C TYR A 707 -4.90 12.69 7.97
N GLY A 708 -4.19 13.70 7.46
CA GLY A 708 -4.73 14.67 6.49
C GLY A 708 -5.37 14.08 5.21
N GLN A 709 -4.91 12.89 4.78
CA GLN A 709 -5.51 12.14 3.65
C GLN A 709 -6.86 11.48 3.95
N MET A 710 -7.15 11.22 5.23
CA MET A 710 -8.47 10.83 5.73
C MET A 710 -9.30 12.08 6.07
N ASP A 711 -8.64 13.20 6.35
CA ASP A 711 -9.25 14.47 6.71
C ASP A 711 -9.58 15.41 5.55
N ASP A 712 -10.02 14.82 4.43
CA ASP A 712 -10.58 15.56 3.29
C ASP A 712 -9.67 16.75 2.88
N SER A 713 -8.39 16.45 2.64
CA SER A 713 -7.31 17.42 2.39
C SER A 713 -7.00 18.36 3.58
N ALA A 714 -6.92 17.77 4.78
CA ALA A 714 -6.63 18.46 6.05
C ALA A 714 -7.61 19.60 6.40
N THR A 715 -8.89 19.42 6.08
CA THR A 715 -9.98 20.37 6.36
C THR A 715 -9.99 20.83 7.82
N SER A 716 -9.79 19.93 8.79
CA SER A 716 -9.75 20.30 10.22
C SER A 716 -8.60 21.25 10.56
N VAL A 717 -7.43 21.09 9.91
CA VAL A 717 -6.26 21.96 10.14
C VAL A 717 -6.53 23.36 9.59
N ALA A 718 -7.15 23.47 8.41
CA ALA A 718 -7.56 24.75 7.83
C ALA A 718 -8.61 25.47 8.70
N MET A 719 -9.60 24.73 9.22
CA MET A 719 -10.61 25.29 10.14
C MET A 719 -9.97 25.85 11.41
N ILE A 720 -9.08 25.08 12.06
CA ILE A 720 -8.37 25.50 13.28
C ILE A 720 -7.48 26.72 13.00
N GLY A 721 -6.74 26.71 11.88
CA GLY A 721 -5.91 27.85 11.45
C GLY A 721 -6.71 29.13 11.24
N SER A 722 -7.95 29.01 10.75
CA SER A 722 -8.88 30.12 10.54
C SER A 722 -9.54 30.63 11.83
N GLY A 723 -9.17 30.09 12.99
CA GLY A 723 -9.69 30.47 14.30
C GLY A 723 -11.06 29.87 14.67
N ILE A 724 -11.52 28.83 13.97
CA ILE A 724 -12.77 28.14 14.27
C ILE A 724 -12.60 27.31 15.56
N PRO A 725 -13.54 27.37 16.53
CA PRO A 725 -13.40 26.70 17.83
C PRO A 725 -13.50 25.18 17.72
N LEU A 726 -12.74 24.46 18.56
CA LEU A 726 -12.66 22.99 18.58
C LEU A 726 -13.97 22.28 18.96
N ASP A 727 -14.97 23.00 19.49
CA ASP A 727 -16.31 22.47 19.79
C ASP A 727 -17.38 22.86 18.75
N GLU A 728 -16.96 23.43 17.61
CA GLU A 728 -17.78 23.45 16.39
C GLU A 728 -18.17 22.00 16.03
N PRO A 729 -19.47 21.68 15.83
CA PRO A 729 -19.95 20.32 15.69
C PRO A 729 -19.23 19.47 14.65
N TYR A 730 -18.96 19.99 13.44
CA TYR A 730 -18.30 19.20 12.41
C TYR A 730 -16.83 18.97 12.73
N LEU A 731 -16.09 20.01 13.13
CA LEU A 731 -14.70 19.90 13.56
C LEU A 731 -14.53 18.90 14.72
N GLN A 732 -15.40 18.98 15.73
CA GLN A 732 -15.43 18.03 16.84
C GLN A 732 -15.70 16.59 16.37
N TYR A 733 -16.65 16.40 15.45
CA TYR A 733 -16.93 15.10 14.83
C TYR A 733 -15.73 14.58 14.02
N ARG A 734 -15.09 15.42 13.21
CA ARG A 734 -13.88 15.09 12.44
C ARG A 734 -12.74 14.66 13.34
N LEU A 735 -12.40 15.50 14.32
CA LEU A 735 -11.38 15.20 15.32
C LEU A 735 -11.69 13.92 16.09
N SER A 736 -12.98 13.58 16.34
CA SER A 736 -13.35 12.30 16.94
C SER A 736 -13.03 11.09 16.04
N ILE A 737 -13.18 11.21 14.71
CA ILE A 737 -12.81 10.14 13.75
C ILE A 737 -11.29 9.95 13.75
N LEU A 738 -10.52 11.03 13.71
CA LEU A 738 -9.06 10.95 13.68
C LEU A 738 -8.49 10.45 15.01
N LYS A 739 -9.02 10.95 16.15
CA LYS A 739 -8.76 10.44 17.50
C LYS A 739 -8.98 8.92 17.58
N ASN A 740 -10.07 8.42 16.99
CA ASN A 740 -10.36 6.99 16.93
C ASN A 740 -9.43 6.18 16.01
N GLU A 741 -8.78 6.78 15.01
CA GLU A 741 -7.80 6.08 14.16
C GLU A 741 -6.40 6.04 14.81
N GLU A 742 -5.97 7.13 15.43
CA GLU A 742 -4.79 7.18 16.32
C GLU A 742 -4.92 6.14 17.44
N HIS A 743 -6.09 6.05 18.07
CA HIS A 743 -6.40 5.06 19.10
C HIS A 743 -6.30 3.60 18.61
N LYS A 744 -6.74 3.29 17.38
CA LYS A 744 -6.51 1.97 16.76
C LYS A 744 -5.02 1.74 16.50
N GLY A 745 -4.27 2.78 16.17
CA GLY A 745 -2.82 2.77 16.07
C GLY A 745 -2.17 2.29 17.37
N LEU A 746 -2.46 2.98 18.49
CA LEU A 746 -1.96 2.63 19.82
C LEU A 746 -2.36 1.21 20.23
N ARG A 747 -3.63 0.82 20.06
CA ARG A 747 -4.14 -0.55 20.30
C ARG A 747 -3.45 -1.62 19.41
N SER A 748 -2.92 -1.23 18.26
CA SER A 748 -2.11 -2.09 17.38
C SER A 748 -0.62 -2.12 17.74
N GLY A 749 -0.19 -1.43 18.80
CA GLY A 749 1.21 -1.36 19.25
C GLY A 749 2.05 -0.30 18.52
N LYS A 750 1.43 0.59 17.73
CA LYS A 750 2.12 1.74 17.10
C LYS A 750 2.30 2.85 18.13
N ILE A 751 3.25 2.68 19.03
CA ILE A 751 3.57 3.67 20.07
C ILE A 751 4.79 4.47 19.59
N LEU A 752 4.73 5.80 19.71
CA LEU A 752 5.85 6.70 19.40
C LEU A 752 6.99 6.52 20.42
N VAL A 753 8.23 6.54 19.94
CA VAL A 753 9.44 6.62 20.77
C VAL A 753 10.22 7.87 20.39
N ASP A 754 10.40 8.76 21.35
CA ASP A 754 11.25 9.94 21.24
C ASP A 754 12.69 9.54 20.86
N GLU A 755 13.35 10.37 20.06
CA GLU A 755 14.69 10.08 19.54
C GLU A 755 14.75 8.75 18.76
N SER A 756 13.76 8.53 17.88
CA SER A 756 13.81 7.45 16.88
C SER A 756 13.30 7.85 15.49
N PHE A 757 13.86 7.23 14.45
CA PHE A 757 13.69 7.60 13.04
C PHE A 757 13.68 6.35 12.15
N TYR A 758 13.08 6.41 10.96
CA TYR A 758 13.28 5.42 9.90
C TYR A 758 14.13 6.03 8.78
N LEU A 759 15.26 5.41 8.45
CA LEU A 759 16.26 5.90 7.48
C LEU A 759 16.55 4.84 6.42
N ILE A 760 16.88 5.28 5.19
CA ILE A 760 17.34 4.36 4.14
C ILE A 760 18.78 3.95 4.45
N GLY A 761 19.08 2.65 4.38
CA GLY A 761 20.43 2.11 4.57
C GLY A 761 21.28 2.10 3.30
N THR A 762 22.58 2.36 3.45
CA THR A 762 23.60 2.20 2.41
C THR A 762 24.94 1.82 3.03
N ALA A 763 25.95 1.54 2.21
CA ALA A 763 27.30 1.18 2.62
C ALA A 763 28.21 2.42 2.70
N ASP A 764 29.14 2.44 3.66
CA ASP A 764 30.15 3.50 3.80
C ASP A 764 31.09 3.56 2.57
N PRO A 765 31.07 4.67 1.80
CA PRO A 765 31.91 4.82 0.61
C PRO A 765 33.36 5.20 0.96
N THR A 766 33.65 5.53 2.22
CA THR A 766 34.98 5.92 2.70
C THR A 766 35.79 4.72 3.22
N GLY A 767 35.12 3.62 3.62
CA GLY A 767 35.74 2.46 4.27
C GLY A 767 36.32 2.75 5.66
N THR A 768 35.97 3.89 6.28
CA THR A 768 36.55 4.32 7.55
C THR A 768 35.89 3.67 8.76
N LEU A 769 34.58 3.37 8.71
CA LEU A 769 33.84 2.76 9.81
C LEU A 769 34.35 1.36 10.16
N ASN A 770 34.43 1.02 11.44
CA ASN A 770 34.62 -0.34 11.94
C ASN A 770 33.28 -1.10 11.99
N SER A 771 33.30 -2.42 12.12
CA SER A 771 32.10 -3.27 11.97
C SER A 771 30.99 -3.01 13.00
N ASP A 772 31.31 -2.39 14.13
CA ASP A 772 30.39 -1.94 15.18
C ASP A 772 29.97 -0.46 15.04
N GLU A 773 30.52 0.26 14.06
CA GLU A 773 30.29 1.69 13.83
C GLU A 773 29.33 1.95 12.65
N VAL A 774 28.56 3.03 12.75
CA VAL A 774 27.69 3.56 11.69
C VAL A 774 27.89 5.06 11.55
N CYS A 775 27.62 5.63 10.38
CA CYS A 775 27.35 7.07 10.24
C CYS A 775 25.84 7.27 10.02
N VAL A 776 25.26 8.28 10.64
CA VAL A 776 23.83 8.59 10.54
C VAL A 776 23.66 10.09 10.32
N ILE A 777 22.99 10.47 9.23
CA ILE A 777 22.75 11.88 8.87
C ILE A 777 21.27 12.22 9.06
N LEU A 778 20.99 13.25 9.85
CA LEU A 778 19.67 13.84 10.08
C LEU A 778 19.64 15.30 9.57
N GLU A 779 18.58 16.07 9.86
CA GLU A 779 18.44 17.47 9.43
C GLU A 779 19.66 18.33 9.79
N ASN A 780 20.14 18.20 11.02
CA ASN A 780 21.26 18.98 11.57
C ASN A 780 22.62 18.30 11.31
N GLY A 781 22.73 17.47 10.26
CA GLY A 781 23.96 16.77 9.90
C GLY A 781 24.17 15.43 10.63
N GLN A 782 25.44 15.05 10.79
CA GLN A 782 25.85 13.77 11.36
C GLN A 782 25.65 13.71 12.88
N ILE A 783 25.20 12.55 13.39
CA ILE A 783 25.07 12.30 14.84
C ILE A 783 26.21 11.40 15.37
N SER A 784 26.35 11.32 16.70
CA SER A 784 27.34 10.44 17.34
C SER A 784 26.84 9.85 18.66
N GLY A 785 27.47 8.76 19.09
CA GLY A 785 27.11 7.97 20.27
C GLY A 785 26.31 6.70 19.92
N LYS A 786 26.01 5.88 20.93
CA LYS A 786 25.32 4.59 20.70
C LYS A 786 23.91 4.76 20.13
N VAL A 787 23.55 3.89 19.19
CA VAL A 787 22.22 3.79 18.57
C VAL A 787 21.75 2.34 18.57
N LEU A 788 20.44 2.14 18.72
CA LEU A 788 19.76 0.89 18.39
C LEU A 788 19.38 0.91 16.90
N VAL A 789 19.56 -0.21 16.19
CA VAL A 789 19.21 -0.36 14.77
C VAL A 789 18.43 -1.66 14.53
N TYR A 790 17.32 -1.58 13.78
CA TYR A 790 16.41 -2.70 13.48
C TYR A 790 15.72 -2.53 12.10
N ARG A 791 15.52 -3.61 11.34
CA ARG A 791 14.68 -3.61 10.13
C ARG A 791 13.31 -4.20 10.45
N ASN A 792 12.23 -3.52 10.07
CA ASN A 792 10.86 -3.97 10.36
C ASN A 792 10.24 -4.67 9.12
N PRO A 793 9.82 -5.95 9.17
CA PRO A 793 9.64 -6.79 10.37
C PRO A 793 10.71 -7.90 10.53
N GLY A 794 11.75 -7.64 11.32
CA GLY A 794 12.58 -8.69 11.92
C GLY A 794 11.84 -9.46 13.02
N LEU A 795 12.17 -10.74 13.17
CA LEU A 795 11.58 -11.73 14.09
C LEU A 795 12.61 -12.44 14.98
N HIS A 796 13.92 -12.31 14.70
CA HIS A 796 14.99 -12.90 15.48
C HIS A 796 15.40 -11.99 16.65
N PHE A 797 15.82 -12.60 17.77
CA PHE A 797 16.25 -11.87 18.96
C PHE A 797 17.50 -11.00 18.71
N GLY A 798 18.32 -11.40 17.72
CA GLY A 798 19.48 -10.64 17.25
C GLY A 798 19.20 -9.60 16.17
N ASP A 799 17.97 -9.41 15.68
CA ASP A 799 17.67 -8.41 14.63
C ASP A 799 17.74 -6.96 15.14
N ILE A 800 18.00 -6.74 16.44
CA ILE A 800 18.19 -5.44 17.04
C ILE A 800 19.65 -5.32 17.48
N HIS A 801 20.42 -4.52 16.75
CA HIS A 801 21.83 -4.26 17.04
C HIS A 801 21.97 -2.99 17.90
N ILE A 802 22.99 -2.95 18.76
CA ILE A 802 23.53 -1.69 19.29
C ILE A 802 24.81 -1.40 18.52
N LEU A 803 24.86 -0.24 17.85
CA LEU A 803 26.00 0.22 17.05
C LEU A 803 26.45 1.61 17.53
N ASN A 804 27.67 2.02 17.21
CA ASN A 804 28.21 3.33 17.57
C ASN A 804 28.09 4.31 16.41
N ALA A 805 27.20 5.31 16.52
CA ALA A 805 27.18 6.40 15.55
C ALA A 805 28.44 7.26 15.68
N LYS A 806 29.06 7.57 14.55
CA LYS A 806 30.37 8.22 14.45
C LYS A 806 30.40 9.24 13.33
N TYR A 807 31.01 10.39 13.61
CA TYR A 807 31.28 11.43 12.62
C TYR A 807 32.39 10.99 11.66
N ILE A 808 32.16 11.15 10.36
CA ILE A 808 33.14 10.95 9.28
C ILE A 808 33.27 12.27 8.52
N GLU A 809 34.44 12.92 8.63
CA GLU A 809 34.74 14.18 7.95
C GLU A 809 34.77 14.00 6.42
N ASN A 810 35.54 13.02 5.94
CA ASN A 810 35.71 12.72 4.52
C ASN A 810 34.42 12.26 3.80
N LEU A 811 33.30 12.05 4.51
CA LEU A 811 32.02 11.71 3.90
C LEU A 811 31.39 12.93 3.20
N GLU A 812 31.67 14.15 3.66
CA GLU A 812 31.20 15.39 3.02
C GLU A 812 31.74 15.52 1.59
N GLU A 813 32.95 15.02 1.32
CA GLU A 813 33.53 14.97 -0.03
C GLU A 813 32.72 14.10 -1.02
N TYR A 814 31.90 13.17 -0.51
CA TYR A 814 31.01 12.33 -1.31
C TYR A 814 29.60 12.92 -1.39
N VAL A 815 29.02 13.29 -0.24
CA VAL A 815 27.57 13.59 -0.15
C VAL A 815 27.23 15.06 0.05
N GLY A 816 28.20 15.90 0.41
CA GLY A 816 27.98 17.30 0.78
C GLY A 816 26.90 17.45 1.87
N ASN A 817 25.98 18.39 1.65
CA ASN A 817 24.86 18.65 2.55
C ASN A 817 23.71 17.60 2.50
N ALA A 818 23.82 16.52 1.72
CA ALA A 818 22.71 15.60 1.52
C ALA A 818 22.33 14.86 2.82
N LYS A 819 21.03 14.86 3.15
CA LYS A 819 20.50 14.42 4.46
C LYS A 819 19.73 13.10 4.40
N TYR A 820 19.52 12.52 5.58
CA TYR A 820 18.55 11.45 5.86
C TYR A 820 18.92 10.06 5.32
N GLY A 821 19.97 9.48 5.91
CA GLY A 821 20.37 8.08 5.68
C GLY A 821 21.24 7.51 6.81
N ILE A 822 21.45 6.19 6.77
CA ILE A 822 22.39 5.45 7.64
C ILE A 822 23.39 4.68 6.79
N PHE A 823 24.67 4.83 7.13
CA PHE A 823 25.82 4.19 6.49
C PHE A 823 26.35 3.09 7.39
N PHE A 824 26.44 1.88 6.84
CA PHE A 824 27.01 0.72 7.51
C PHE A 824 28.44 0.48 7.06
N SER A 825 29.28 -0.02 7.98
CA SER A 825 30.66 -0.37 7.68
C SER A 825 30.77 -1.42 6.56
N THR A 826 31.79 -1.26 5.73
CA THR A 826 32.21 -2.21 4.69
C THR A 826 33.29 -3.19 5.18
N LYS A 827 33.41 -3.38 6.50
CA LYS A 827 34.38 -4.28 7.16
C LYS A 827 33.68 -5.40 7.92
N GLY A 828 34.40 -6.52 8.07
CA GLY A 828 33.96 -7.68 8.85
C GLY A 828 33.38 -8.83 8.03
N LYS A 829 32.98 -9.89 8.75
CA LYS A 829 32.61 -11.21 8.20
C LYS A 829 31.25 -11.25 7.50
N ARG A 830 30.38 -10.26 7.73
CA ARG A 830 29.05 -10.12 7.12
C ARG A 830 28.60 -8.66 7.19
N SER A 831 27.73 -8.22 6.28
CA SER A 831 27.14 -6.88 6.31
C SER A 831 26.05 -6.75 7.39
N VAL A 832 25.96 -5.59 8.04
CA VAL A 832 24.93 -5.28 9.04
C VAL A 832 23.51 -5.38 8.46
N GLY A 833 23.32 -5.12 7.17
CA GLY A 833 22.04 -5.34 6.49
C GLY A 833 21.62 -6.81 6.53
N THR A 834 22.53 -7.71 6.16
CA THR A 834 22.28 -9.17 6.19
C THR A 834 22.12 -9.71 7.61
N GLU A 835 22.81 -9.12 8.59
CA GLU A 835 22.68 -9.48 10.01
C GLU A 835 21.29 -9.17 10.58
N ILE A 836 20.69 -8.05 10.13
CA ILE A 836 19.42 -7.52 10.60
C ILE A 836 18.27 -8.04 9.71
N ALA A 837 17.66 -9.15 10.15
CA ALA A 837 16.51 -9.78 9.52
C ALA A 837 16.70 -10.19 8.04
N ASN A 838 17.92 -10.52 7.62
CA ASN A 838 18.30 -10.82 6.22
C ASN A 838 17.97 -9.67 5.24
N GLY A 839 18.50 -8.47 5.52
CA GLY A 839 18.31 -7.25 4.73
C GLY A 839 19.40 -6.96 3.70
N ASP A 840 19.12 -5.94 2.88
CA ASP A 840 19.99 -5.43 1.81
C ASP A 840 20.01 -3.88 1.83
N PHE A 841 20.63 -3.27 0.82
CA PHE A 841 20.63 -1.82 0.61
C PHE A 841 19.92 -1.42 -0.71
N ASP A 842 19.03 -2.28 -1.22
CA ASP A 842 18.25 -2.08 -2.45
C ASP A 842 17.01 -1.18 -2.26
N GLY A 843 16.68 -0.90 -1.00
CA GLY A 843 15.75 0.15 -0.54
C GLY A 843 15.23 -0.02 0.88
N ASP A 844 15.94 -0.76 1.74
CA ASP A 844 15.50 -1.07 3.11
C ASP A 844 15.49 0.16 4.03
N LEU A 845 14.50 0.18 4.92
CA LEU A 845 14.32 1.19 5.96
C LEU A 845 14.67 0.61 7.34
N TYR A 846 15.67 1.21 7.96
CA TYR A 846 16.18 0.85 9.28
C TYR A 846 15.58 1.82 10.30
N TRP A 847 14.92 1.29 11.33
CA TRP A 847 14.57 2.01 12.54
C TRP A 847 15.86 2.25 13.33
N VAL A 848 16.17 3.50 13.61
CA VAL A 848 17.34 3.95 14.36
C VAL A 848 16.86 4.72 15.58
N SER A 849 17.38 4.43 16.78
CA SER A 849 17.04 5.19 17.99
C SER A 849 18.23 5.51 18.89
N ARG A 850 18.25 6.74 19.42
CA ARG A 850 19.17 7.21 20.47
C ARG A 850 18.55 7.17 21.87
N ASN A 851 17.37 6.57 22.04
CA ASN A 851 16.63 6.64 23.30
C ASN A 851 17.46 6.04 24.47
N PRO A 852 17.77 6.83 25.52
CA PRO A 852 18.73 6.40 26.54
C PRO A 852 18.19 5.30 27.45
N GLN A 853 16.87 5.19 27.64
CA GLN A 853 16.27 4.11 28.42
C GLN A 853 16.34 2.78 27.65
N LEU A 854 16.06 2.80 26.34
CA LEU A 854 16.23 1.60 25.50
C LEU A 854 17.70 1.16 25.43
N LEU A 855 18.64 2.10 25.24
CA LEU A 855 20.07 1.82 25.25
C LEU A 855 20.62 1.33 26.60
N HIS A 856 19.94 1.66 27.71
CA HIS A 856 20.30 1.19 29.04
C HIS A 856 19.76 -0.22 29.35
N TYR A 857 18.51 -0.50 28.96
CA TYR A 857 17.87 -1.78 29.29
C TYR A 857 18.09 -2.90 28.27
N PHE A 858 18.24 -2.57 26.99
CA PHE A 858 18.30 -3.59 25.94
C PHE A 858 19.64 -4.34 25.91
N LYS A 859 19.55 -5.67 25.90
CA LYS A 859 20.68 -6.61 25.81
C LYS A 859 20.68 -7.26 24.43
N VAL A 860 21.76 -7.03 23.70
CA VAL A 860 21.99 -7.62 22.37
C VAL A 860 22.02 -9.15 22.47
N SER A 861 21.44 -9.81 21.48
CA SER A 861 21.57 -11.26 21.26
C SER A 861 22.39 -11.52 20.00
N GLU A 862 22.96 -12.71 19.86
CA GLU A 862 23.66 -13.13 18.64
C GLU A 862 22.82 -12.83 17.37
N PRO A 863 23.38 -12.18 16.33
CA PRO A 863 22.70 -11.91 15.07
C PRO A 863 22.17 -13.19 14.41
N TRP A 864 21.10 -13.07 13.60
CA TRP A 864 20.50 -14.22 12.95
C TRP A 864 21.48 -14.95 12.02
N LYS A 865 21.46 -16.29 12.03
CA LYS A 865 22.17 -17.17 11.09
C LYS A 865 21.26 -18.36 10.80
N ARG A 866 21.19 -18.81 9.55
CA ARG A 866 20.30 -19.89 9.13
C ARG A 866 20.76 -21.20 9.77
N THR A 867 19.96 -21.75 10.68
CA THR A 867 20.27 -23.01 11.37
C THR A 867 19.67 -24.22 10.64
N TYR A 868 18.53 -24.02 9.97
CA TYR A 868 17.81 -25.04 9.22
C TYR A 868 17.56 -24.56 7.78
N SER A 869 18.35 -25.06 6.82
CA SER A 869 18.16 -24.70 5.40
C SER A 869 17.02 -25.49 4.77
N THR A 870 16.10 -24.79 4.09
CA THR A 870 15.12 -25.45 3.22
C THR A 870 15.80 -25.97 1.95
N PRO A 871 15.65 -27.25 1.58
CA PRO A 871 16.24 -27.79 0.35
C PRO A 871 15.78 -27.03 -0.91
N SER A 872 16.75 -26.59 -1.72
CA SER A 872 16.49 -26.02 -3.04
C SER A 872 16.01 -27.10 -4.01
N ALA A 873 14.90 -26.84 -4.71
CA ALA A 873 14.44 -27.71 -5.79
C ALA A 873 15.36 -27.56 -7.04
N PRO A 874 15.53 -28.61 -7.87
CA PRO A 874 16.32 -28.52 -9.10
C PRO A 874 15.73 -27.48 -10.07
N SER A 875 16.43 -26.36 -10.29
CA SER A 875 15.95 -25.27 -11.14
C SER A 875 16.46 -25.41 -12.58
N LYS A 876 15.54 -25.63 -13.54
CA LYS A 876 15.83 -25.46 -14.98
C LYS A 876 16.07 -23.99 -15.31
N LYS A 877 16.96 -23.69 -16.27
CA LYS A 877 17.09 -22.32 -16.82
C LYS A 877 15.97 -22.05 -17.83
N PRO A 878 15.51 -20.79 -18.00
CA PRO A 878 14.54 -20.44 -19.02
C PRO A 878 15.00 -20.74 -20.45
N SER A 879 16.32 -20.76 -20.70
CA SER A 879 16.94 -21.11 -21.98
C SER A 879 17.00 -22.61 -22.28
N GLU A 880 16.53 -23.46 -21.37
CA GLU A 880 16.54 -24.93 -21.47
C GLU A 880 15.12 -25.51 -21.69
N LEU A 881 14.14 -24.64 -21.99
CA LEU A 881 12.72 -24.94 -22.14
C LEU A 881 12.21 -24.47 -23.51
N SER A 882 11.17 -25.13 -24.04
CA SER A 882 10.36 -24.56 -25.13
C SER A 882 9.59 -23.32 -24.65
N CYS A 883 9.03 -22.53 -25.59
CA CYS A 883 8.19 -21.39 -25.23
C CYS A 883 6.94 -21.84 -24.44
N GLU A 884 6.33 -22.95 -24.87
CA GLU A 884 5.13 -23.54 -24.29
C GLU A 884 5.41 -24.12 -22.89
N GLU A 885 6.56 -24.80 -22.72
CA GLU A 885 7.03 -25.27 -21.41
C GLU A 885 7.32 -24.10 -20.45
N LEU A 886 7.96 -23.03 -20.96
CA LEU A 886 8.31 -21.86 -20.16
C LEU A 886 7.07 -21.12 -19.64
N GLU A 887 6.05 -20.89 -20.48
CA GLU A 887 4.79 -20.31 -20.01
C GLU A 887 4.10 -21.23 -18.99
N SER A 888 4.06 -22.54 -19.23
CA SER A 888 3.48 -23.53 -18.31
C SER A 888 4.16 -23.52 -16.93
N GLU A 889 5.49 -23.44 -16.89
CA GLU A 889 6.26 -23.32 -15.64
C GLU A 889 6.01 -21.96 -14.96
N ILE A 890 5.96 -20.85 -15.72
CA ILE A 890 5.59 -19.52 -15.19
C ILE A 890 4.23 -19.54 -14.49
N PHE A 891 3.25 -20.28 -15.02
CA PHE A 891 1.94 -20.45 -14.39
C PHE A 891 2.03 -21.27 -13.11
N THR A 892 2.87 -22.31 -13.07
CA THR A 892 3.16 -23.07 -11.84
C THR A 892 3.79 -22.18 -10.76
N GLN A 893 4.71 -21.28 -11.14
CA GLN A 893 5.32 -20.31 -10.22
C GLN A 893 4.32 -19.30 -9.62
N LEU A 894 3.19 -18.99 -10.28
CA LEU A 894 2.12 -18.15 -9.72
C LEU A 894 1.48 -18.80 -8.48
N PHE A 895 1.15 -20.09 -8.58
CA PHE A 895 0.55 -20.86 -7.49
C PHE A 895 1.54 -21.07 -6.34
N SER A 896 2.80 -21.41 -6.65
CA SER A 896 3.87 -21.50 -5.66
C SER A 896 4.08 -20.18 -4.92
N THR A 897 4.11 -19.04 -5.62
CA THR A 897 4.21 -17.70 -4.99
C THR A 897 3.05 -17.41 -4.03
N HIS A 898 1.81 -17.74 -4.42
CA HIS A 898 0.64 -17.61 -3.54
C HIS A 898 0.76 -18.51 -2.29
N LYS A 899 1.22 -19.76 -2.46
CA LYS A 899 1.51 -20.67 -1.35
C LYS A 899 2.56 -20.09 -0.40
N HIS A 900 3.72 -19.66 -0.90
CA HIS A 900 4.81 -19.12 -0.07
C HIS A 900 4.38 -17.89 0.74
N ASN A 901 3.62 -16.96 0.14
CA ASN A 901 3.08 -15.80 0.85
C ASN A 901 2.11 -16.21 1.99
N ASN A 902 1.40 -17.33 1.83
CA ASN A 902 0.55 -17.89 2.89
C ASN A 902 1.36 -18.63 3.97
N GLU A 903 2.42 -19.35 3.63
CA GLU A 903 3.33 -19.97 4.61
C GLU A 903 4.09 -18.93 5.44
N ALA A 904 4.62 -17.87 4.82
CA ALA A 904 5.22 -16.74 5.53
C ALA A 904 4.19 -16.07 6.49
N GLY A 905 2.94 -15.96 6.06
CA GLY A 905 1.83 -15.49 6.89
C GLY A 905 1.57 -16.40 8.11
N LYS A 906 1.49 -17.72 7.90
CA LYS A 906 1.32 -18.73 8.97
C LYS A 906 2.49 -18.76 9.95
N ALA A 907 3.71 -18.60 9.45
CA ALA A 907 4.93 -18.55 10.26
C ALA A 907 4.92 -17.32 11.16
N ALA A 908 4.64 -16.13 10.61
CA ALA A 908 4.53 -14.89 11.40
C ALA A 908 3.37 -14.91 12.41
N ASP A 909 2.19 -15.43 12.03
CA ASP A 909 1.05 -15.63 12.94
C ASP A 909 1.42 -16.58 14.10
N SER A 910 2.14 -17.67 13.81
CA SER A 910 2.54 -18.67 14.82
C SER A 910 3.67 -18.17 15.71
N TRP A 911 4.68 -17.51 15.15
CA TRP A 911 5.73 -16.79 15.89
C TRP A 911 5.12 -15.79 16.86
N SER A 912 4.13 -15.00 16.40
CA SER A 912 3.43 -14.02 17.25
C SER A 912 2.73 -14.65 18.45
N ALA A 913 2.21 -15.88 18.32
CA ALA A 913 1.58 -16.59 19.42
C ALA A 913 2.57 -17.33 20.35
N PHE A 914 3.73 -17.75 19.83
CA PHE A 914 4.77 -18.41 20.62
C PHE A 914 5.69 -17.42 21.35
N VAL A 915 5.98 -16.25 20.78
CA VAL A 915 6.75 -15.19 21.47
C VAL A 915 5.94 -14.60 22.63
N ASP A 916 4.62 -14.53 22.50
CA ASP A 916 3.72 -14.13 23.60
C ASP A 916 3.76 -15.14 24.76
N GLN A 917 3.71 -16.44 24.45
CA GLN A 917 3.89 -17.50 25.44
C GLN A 917 5.29 -17.43 26.08
N TYR A 918 6.34 -17.20 25.30
CA TYR A 918 7.70 -17.03 25.80
C TYR A 918 7.83 -15.85 26.79
N LEU A 919 7.11 -14.74 26.53
CA LEU A 919 7.07 -13.55 27.40
C LEU A 919 6.24 -13.75 28.67
N THR A 920 5.21 -14.61 28.66
CA THR A 920 4.39 -14.91 29.86
C THR A 920 5.01 -15.98 30.78
N LEU A 921 5.95 -16.80 30.30
CA LEU A 921 6.63 -17.81 31.12
C LEU A 921 7.70 -17.19 32.03
N GLY A 922 7.46 -17.23 33.34
CA GLY A 922 8.45 -16.98 34.40
C GLY A 922 9.55 -18.06 34.49
N GLU A 923 10.61 -17.77 35.24
CA GLU A 923 11.87 -18.54 35.25
C GLU A 923 11.70 -20.01 35.69
N ASN A 924 10.74 -20.29 36.58
CA ASN A 924 10.41 -21.64 37.04
C ASN A 924 9.96 -22.60 35.92
N ASN A 925 9.63 -22.08 34.72
CA ASN A 925 9.21 -22.87 33.56
C ASN A 925 10.31 -23.00 32.49
N ALA A 926 11.59 -23.06 32.92
CA ALA A 926 12.76 -23.04 32.05
C ALA A 926 12.70 -24.04 30.87
N ASP A 927 12.29 -25.30 31.12
CA ASP A 927 12.19 -26.34 30.08
C ASP A 927 11.20 -26.00 28.96
N GLU A 928 10.02 -25.49 29.32
CA GLU A 928 9.02 -25.11 28.31
C GLU A 928 9.42 -23.80 27.60
N LYS A 929 10.05 -22.87 28.33
CA LYS A 929 10.64 -21.66 27.75
C LYS A 929 11.75 -21.99 26.74
N HIS A 930 12.54 -23.04 27.00
CA HIS A 930 13.53 -23.58 26.06
C HIS A 930 12.88 -24.20 24.82
N ARG A 931 11.89 -25.11 24.99
CA ARG A 931 11.13 -25.73 23.88
C ARG A 931 10.44 -24.69 22.99
N ILE A 932 9.90 -23.62 23.57
CA ILE A 932 9.30 -22.52 22.82
C ILE A 932 10.38 -21.73 22.07
N LYS A 933 11.57 -21.49 22.66
CA LYS A 933 12.69 -20.86 21.96
C LYS A 933 13.13 -21.68 20.74
N GLU A 934 13.23 -23.00 20.85
CA GLU A 934 13.53 -23.88 19.70
C GLU A 934 12.49 -23.76 18.58
N LYS A 935 11.19 -23.74 18.92
CA LYS A 935 10.10 -23.57 17.94
C LYS A 935 10.19 -22.21 17.25
N LEU A 936 10.50 -21.15 18.01
CA LEU A 936 10.67 -19.79 17.49
C LEU A 936 11.83 -19.72 16.49
N LEU A 937 13.01 -20.26 16.82
CA LEU A 937 14.16 -20.29 15.91
C LEU A 937 13.83 -21.04 14.60
N LYS A 938 13.21 -22.22 14.69
CA LYS A 938 12.75 -22.99 13.52
C LYS A 938 11.71 -22.24 12.68
N LEU A 939 10.83 -21.45 13.30
CA LEU A 939 9.86 -20.59 12.61
C LEU A 939 10.49 -19.36 11.95
N ILE A 940 11.58 -18.82 12.50
CA ILE A 940 12.30 -17.66 11.97
C ILE A 940 13.04 -18.04 10.68
N ASP A 941 13.78 -19.15 10.69
CA ASP A 941 14.46 -19.65 9.49
C ASP A 941 13.45 -19.92 8.35
N LEU A 942 12.35 -20.63 8.65
CA LEU A 942 11.27 -20.89 7.69
C LEU A 942 10.55 -19.61 7.24
N TYR A 943 10.51 -18.55 8.07
CA TYR A 943 9.91 -17.27 7.69
C TYR A 943 10.80 -16.51 6.70
N TYR A 944 12.10 -16.41 6.95
CA TYR A 944 13.02 -15.73 6.03
C TYR A 944 13.21 -16.48 4.71
N ASP A 945 13.36 -17.80 4.75
CA ASP A 945 13.34 -18.62 3.54
C ASP A 945 12.02 -18.40 2.75
N ALA A 946 10.87 -18.18 3.41
CA ALA A 946 9.58 -17.95 2.74
C ALA A 946 9.39 -16.53 2.16
N LEU A 947 10.14 -15.53 2.63
CA LEU A 947 10.19 -14.22 1.99
C LEU A 947 10.99 -14.26 0.68
N ASP A 948 12.01 -15.12 0.61
CA ASP A 948 12.89 -15.27 -0.56
C ASP A 948 12.51 -16.41 -1.52
N ALA A 949 11.65 -17.34 -1.11
CA ALA A 949 11.13 -18.44 -1.94
C ALA A 949 10.65 -18.01 -3.35
N PRO A 950 9.92 -16.89 -3.55
CA PRO A 950 9.55 -16.42 -4.89
C PRO A 950 10.73 -16.01 -5.80
N LYS A 951 11.93 -15.83 -5.24
CA LYS A 951 13.18 -15.54 -5.97
C LYS A 951 14.05 -16.80 -6.10
N SER A 952 14.11 -17.63 -5.05
CA SER A 952 15.04 -18.77 -4.92
C SER A 952 14.47 -20.09 -5.45
N GLY A 953 13.15 -20.26 -5.46
CA GLY A 953 12.49 -21.52 -5.79
C GLY A 953 12.49 -22.56 -4.66
N LYS A 954 12.90 -22.19 -3.43
CA LYS A 954 12.83 -23.08 -2.25
C LYS A 954 11.36 -23.39 -1.91
N SER A 955 10.96 -24.67 -1.93
CA SER A 955 9.59 -25.09 -1.63
C SER A 955 9.38 -25.24 -0.13
N ILE A 956 8.48 -24.42 0.44
CA ILE A 956 8.25 -24.36 1.89
C ILE A 956 6.82 -24.78 2.23
N ASP A 957 6.71 -25.52 3.34
CA ASP A 957 5.49 -25.90 4.06
C ASP A 957 5.81 -25.83 5.55
N ILE A 958 5.02 -25.08 6.35
CA ILE A 958 5.29 -24.99 7.79
C ILE A 958 4.86 -26.30 8.48
N PRO A 959 5.76 -27.03 9.17
CA PRO A 959 5.41 -28.28 9.84
C PRO A 959 4.29 -28.10 10.88
N LYS A 960 3.31 -29.00 10.90
CA LYS A 960 2.17 -28.94 11.84
C LYS A 960 2.55 -28.72 13.32
N PRO A 961 3.64 -29.29 13.88
CA PRO A 961 4.07 -29.03 15.26
C PRO A 961 4.57 -27.60 15.53
N LEU A 962 4.87 -26.81 14.49
CA LEU A 962 5.26 -25.40 14.57
C LEU A 962 4.09 -24.43 14.33
N LEU A 963 2.86 -24.93 14.08
CA LEU A 963 1.69 -24.08 13.91
C LEU A 963 0.97 -23.84 15.24
N ALA A 964 0.68 -22.58 15.55
CA ALA A 964 -0.05 -22.21 16.76
C ALA A 964 -1.53 -22.61 16.67
N GLN A 965 -2.04 -23.32 17.69
CA GLN A 965 -3.44 -23.76 17.76
C GLN A 965 -4.38 -22.68 18.32
N LYS A 966 -3.86 -21.82 19.21
CA LYS A 966 -4.56 -20.66 19.76
C LYS A 966 -3.65 -19.43 19.68
N PHE A 967 -4.26 -18.25 19.59
CA PHE A 967 -3.58 -16.96 19.43
C PHE A 967 -3.94 -16.01 20.59
N PRO A 968 -3.05 -15.09 20.97
CA PRO A 968 -3.38 -14.09 21.97
C PRO A 968 -4.46 -13.12 21.47
N HIS A 969 -5.31 -12.65 22.38
CA HIS A 969 -6.51 -11.85 22.12
C HIS A 969 -6.25 -10.54 21.37
N TYR A 970 -5.05 -9.94 21.52
CA TYR A 970 -4.63 -8.75 20.77
C TYR A 970 -4.46 -8.98 19.25
N MET A 971 -4.55 -10.22 18.77
CA MET A 971 -4.57 -10.57 17.35
C MET A 971 -6.00 -10.63 16.76
N GLU A 972 -7.02 -10.35 17.57
CA GLU A 972 -8.44 -10.25 17.18
C GLU A 972 -8.96 -11.45 16.35
N LYS A 973 -8.42 -12.65 16.60
CA LYS A 973 -8.91 -13.91 16.03
C LYS A 973 -10.24 -14.31 16.70
N TYR A 974 -10.96 -15.26 16.11
CA TYR A 974 -12.20 -15.80 16.69
C TYR A 974 -12.00 -16.32 18.13
N ILE A 975 -13.00 -16.12 19.00
CA ILE A 975 -12.94 -16.46 20.44
C ILE A 975 -12.51 -17.93 20.67
N LYS A 976 -13.07 -18.88 19.92
CA LYS A 976 -12.72 -20.32 20.02
C LYS A 976 -11.26 -20.65 19.66
N LYS A 977 -10.54 -19.74 18.98
CA LYS A 977 -9.11 -19.84 18.64
C LYS A 977 -8.22 -18.88 19.45
N SER A 978 -8.75 -18.25 20.50
CA SER A 978 -8.05 -17.21 21.25
C SER A 978 -7.74 -17.60 22.70
N TYR A 979 -6.76 -16.94 23.30
CA TYR A 979 -6.50 -16.92 24.74
C TYR A 979 -6.26 -15.48 25.21
N HIS A 980 -6.53 -15.19 26.49
CA HIS A 980 -6.15 -13.91 27.09
C HIS A 980 -4.66 -13.93 27.38
N SER A 981 -3.89 -13.05 26.75
CA SER A 981 -2.49 -12.86 27.08
C SER A 981 -2.33 -12.04 28.36
N SER A 982 -1.24 -12.29 29.09
CA SER A 982 -0.74 -11.44 30.18
C SER A 982 0.70 -10.99 29.91
N SER A 983 1.08 -10.87 28.63
CA SER A 983 2.34 -10.22 28.23
C SER A 983 2.12 -8.71 28.09
N VAL A 984 3.21 -7.97 27.92
CA VAL A 984 3.17 -6.54 27.59
C VAL A 984 2.34 -6.23 26.33
N LEU A 985 2.24 -7.15 25.35
CA LEU A 985 1.39 -6.96 24.17
C LEU A 985 -0.10 -7.14 24.48
N GLY A 986 -0.43 -8.01 25.43
CA GLY A 986 -1.77 -8.12 26.03
C GLY A 986 -2.11 -6.87 26.84
N GLU A 987 -1.24 -6.49 27.78
CA GLU A 987 -1.40 -5.31 28.64
C GLU A 987 -1.56 -4.01 27.82
N ILE A 988 -0.76 -3.80 26.77
CA ILE A 988 -0.90 -2.65 25.85
C ILE A 988 -2.26 -2.66 25.15
N TYR A 989 -2.68 -3.81 24.63
CA TYR A 989 -3.94 -3.95 23.91
C TYR A 989 -5.15 -3.71 24.83
N ASP A 990 -5.15 -4.27 26.05
CA ASP A 990 -6.23 -4.11 27.01
C ASP A 990 -6.24 -2.72 27.64
N THR A 991 -5.08 -2.12 27.92
CA THR A 991 -4.99 -0.73 28.40
C THR A 991 -5.58 0.23 27.37
N ALA A 992 -5.14 0.13 26.10
CA ALA A 992 -5.70 0.94 25.01
C ALA A 992 -7.18 0.62 24.74
N LYS A 993 -7.65 -0.60 24.98
CA LYS A 993 -9.06 -0.97 24.76
C LYS A 993 -9.97 -0.54 25.93
N ALA A 994 -9.47 -0.54 27.16
CA ALA A 994 -10.18 -0.10 28.36
C ALA A 994 -10.23 1.43 28.47
N TYR A 995 -9.23 2.11 27.91
CA TYR A 995 -9.25 3.55 27.70
C TYR A 995 -10.40 3.90 26.74
N GLN A 996 -11.54 4.28 27.30
CA GLN A 996 -12.69 4.63 26.48
C GLN A 996 -12.34 5.89 25.67
N PRO A 997 -12.55 5.90 24.34
CA PRO A 997 -12.62 7.18 23.65
C PRO A 997 -13.76 7.95 24.30
N ASP A 998 -13.49 9.18 24.74
CA ASP A 998 -14.54 10.02 25.31
C ASP A 998 -15.70 10.08 24.32
N ASN A 999 -16.83 9.46 24.67
CA ASN A 999 -18.11 9.70 24.02
C ASN A 999 -18.57 11.09 24.46
N ILE A 1000 -17.83 12.11 24.00
CA ILE A 1000 -18.26 13.50 23.99
C ILE A 1000 -19.54 13.48 23.16
N LEU A 1001 -20.66 13.51 23.87
CA LEU A 1001 -21.93 13.89 23.31
C LEU A 1001 -21.68 15.25 22.64
N ILE A 1002 -21.59 15.25 21.31
CA ILE A 1002 -21.50 16.45 20.49
C ILE A 1002 -22.57 17.41 21.02
N ARG A 1003 -22.16 18.62 21.41
CA ARG A 1003 -22.87 19.52 22.36
C ARG A 1003 -24.17 20.13 21.83
N GLY A 1004 -25.00 19.33 21.19
CA GLY A 1004 -25.94 19.78 20.16
C GLY A 1004 -25.23 20.05 18.84
N ILE A 1005 -26.00 20.06 17.75
CA ILE A 1005 -25.58 20.67 16.49
C ILE A 1005 -25.99 22.14 16.59
N TRP A 1006 -25.08 23.06 16.23
CA TRP A 1006 -25.29 24.50 16.33
C TRP A 1006 -24.55 25.22 15.19
N LYS A 1007 -25.00 26.43 14.84
CA LYS A 1007 -24.41 27.27 13.78
C LYS A 1007 -23.46 28.31 14.37
N LEU A 1008 -22.31 28.54 13.75
CA LEU A 1008 -21.36 29.59 14.15
C LEU A 1008 -22.06 30.97 14.14
N PRO A 1009 -21.97 31.79 15.21
CA PRO A 1009 -22.71 33.05 15.29
C PRO A 1009 -22.42 34.04 14.16
N CYS A 1010 -21.19 34.07 13.65
CA CYS A 1010 -20.79 34.89 12.50
C CYS A 1010 -21.32 34.38 11.16
N PHE A 1011 -21.75 33.12 11.06
CA PHE A 1011 -22.36 32.52 9.87
C PHE A 1011 -23.89 32.51 9.95
N ASN A 1012 -24.47 32.60 11.15
CA ASN A 1012 -25.91 32.63 11.38
C ASN A 1012 -26.51 34.04 11.12
N VAL A 1013 -26.30 34.51 9.89
CA VAL A 1013 -26.86 35.74 9.33
C VAL A 1013 -28.01 35.42 8.37
N GLU A 1014 -28.79 36.43 7.99
CA GLU A 1014 -29.82 36.30 6.95
C GLU A 1014 -29.16 36.11 5.58
N ILE A 1015 -29.71 35.19 4.78
CA ILE A 1015 -29.20 34.80 3.45
C ILE A 1015 -30.32 35.05 2.43
N PRO A 1016 -30.06 35.66 1.26
CA PRO A 1016 -31.09 35.90 0.25
C PRO A 1016 -31.81 34.60 -0.16
N ASP A 1017 -33.15 34.59 -0.08
CA ASP A 1017 -33.98 33.39 -0.33
C ASP A 1017 -33.69 32.71 -1.67
N VAL A 1018 -33.37 33.48 -2.71
CA VAL A 1018 -33.01 32.95 -4.04
C VAL A 1018 -31.77 32.05 -3.97
N VAL A 1019 -30.73 32.50 -3.26
CA VAL A 1019 -29.47 31.76 -3.08
C VAL A 1019 -29.70 30.58 -2.12
N LEU A 1020 -30.44 30.80 -1.03
CA LEU A 1020 -30.76 29.77 -0.05
C LEU A 1020 -31.58 28.62 -0.66
N ASN A 1021 -32.54 28.91 -1.54
CA ASN A 1021 -33.35 27.90 -2.21
C ASN A 1021 -32.56 27.17 -3.31
N LEU A 1022 -31.76 27.89 -4.11
CA LEU A 1022 -30.83 27.29 -5.08
C LEU A 1022 -29.93 26.22 -4.43
N TRP A 1023 -29.41 26.47 -3.23
CA TRP A 1023 -28.58 25.50 -2.51
C TRP A 1023 -29.35 24.41 -1.77
N LYS A 1024 -30.65 24.58 -1.45
CA LYS A 1024 -31.53 23.46 -1.03
C LYS A 1024 -31.66 22.44 -2.16
N ASP A 1025 -31.99 22.89 -3.37
CA ASP A 1025 -32.21 22.01 -4.53
C ASP A 1025 -30.90 21.30 -4.96
N ARG A 1026 -29.78 22.04 -4.97
CA ARG A 1026 -28.43 21.48 -5.18
C ARG A 1026 -28.07 20.46 -4.09
N TYR A 1027 -28.41 20.70 -2.82
CA TYR A 1027 -28.11 19.77 -1.73
C TYR A 1027 -28.99 18.51 -1.73
N ASP A 1028 -30.26 18.64 -2.12
CA ASP A 1028 -31.14 17.49 -2.35
C ASP A 1028 -30.61 16.63 -3.50
N THR A 1029 -30.09 17.25 -4.57
CA THR A 1029 -29.37 16.54 -5.64
C THR A 1029 -28.07 15.88 -5.12
N TYR A 1030 -27.25 16.59 -4.35
CA TYR A 1030 -26.01 16.07 -3.75
C TYR A 1030 -26.25 14.82 -2.89
N LYS A 1031 -27.35 14.76 -2.12
CA LYS A 1031 -27.67 13.57 -1.31
C LYS A 1031 -27.89 12.33 -2.17
N HIS A 1032 -28.48 12.47 -3.36
CA HIS A 1032 -28.63 11.37 -4.31
C HIS A 1032 -27.29 11.01 -4.98
N ASP A 1033 -26.56 12.02 -5.49
CA ASP A 1033 -25.22 11.82 -6.09
C ASP A 1033 -24.26 11.10 -5.14
N MET A 1034 -24.16 11.57 -3.89
CA MET A 1034 -23.27 11.02 -2.87
C MET A 1034 -23.74 9.65 -2.38
N SER A 1035 -25.05 9.39 -2.29
CA SER A 1035 -25.58 8.06 -2.01
C SER A 1035 -25.14 7.05 -3.10
N ASN A 1036 -25.26 7.44 -4.37
CA ASN A 1036 -24.84 6.61 -5.50
C ASN A 1036 -23.32 6.37 -5.50
N ALA A 1037 -22.52 7.42 -5.24
CA ALA A 1037 -21.07 7.32 -5.12
C ALA A 1037 -20.61 6.44 -3.93
N LEU A 1038 -21.30 6.49 -2.80
CA LEU A 1038 -21.00 5.64 -1.64
C LEU A 1038 -21.48 4.19 -1.79
N GLN A 1039 -22.32 3.90 -2.79
CA GLN A 1039 -22.65 2.53 -3.22
C GLN A 1039 -21.62 1.96 -4.21
N SER A 1040 -20.69 2.78 -4.74
CA SER A 1040 -19.58 2.29 -5.58
C SER A 1040 -18.60 1.41 -4.77
N GLY A 1041 -17.82 0.57 -5.46
CA GLY A 1041 -16.99 -0.48 -4.87
C GLY A 1041 -15.64 -0.02 -4.32
N ASP A 1042 -14.98 -0.89 -3.56
CA ASP A 1042 -13.86 -0.52 -2.68
C ASP A 1042 -12.67 0.16 -3.40
N GLU A 1043 -12.39 -0.18 -4.67
CA GLU A 1043 -11.34 0.48 -5.47
C GLU A 1043 -11.81 1.81 -6.13
N SER A 1044 -13.12 2.07 -6.30
CA SER A 1044 -13.64 3.34 -6.88
C SER A 1044 -14.23 4.33 -5.86
N LYS A 1045 -14.70 3.87 -4.70
CA LYS A 1045 -15.52 4.62 -3.73
C LYS A 1045 -14.93 5.94 -3.23
N LYS A 1046 -13.61 6.00 -3.01
CA LYS A 1046 -12.96 7.28 -2.62
C LYS A 1046 -12.97 8.28 -3.78
N ASN A 1047 -12.70 7.81 -5.00
CA ASN A 1047 -12.69 8.64 -6.19
C ASN A 1047 -14.10 9.14 -6.49
N SER A 1048 -15.10 8.25 -6.58
CA SER A 1048 -16.49 8.63 -6.86
C SER A 1048 -17.05 9.63 -5.84
N ALA A 1049 -16.71 9.52 -4.55
CA ALA A 1049 -17.08 10.53 -3.55
C ALA A 1049 -16.36 11.88 -3.76
N THR A 1050 -15.06 11.87 -4.10
CA THR A 1050 -14.30 13.10 -4.43
C THR A 1050 -14.85 13.78 -5.68
N ILE A 1051 -15.19 12.99 -6.71
CA ILE A 1051 -15.84 13.41 -7.95
C ILE A 1051 -17.16 14.16 -7.67
N VAL A 1052 -18.01 13.64 -6.77
CA VAL A 1052 -19.23 14.34 -6.36
C VAL A 1052 -18.92 15.63 -5.60
N ILE A 1053 -17.92 15.67 -4.71
CA ILE A 1053 -17.52 16.90 -4.01
C ILE A 1053 -17.04 17.97 -5.02
N ASN A 1054 -16.20 17.58 -5.98
CA ASN A 1054 -15.66 18.49 -7.00
C ASN A 1054 -16.75 19.05 -7.93
N LYS A 1055 -17.78 18.26 -8.28
CA LYS A 1055 -18.98 18.75 -8.99
C LYS A 1055 -19.59 19.96 -8.28
N TYR A 1056 -19.77 19.89 -6.96
CA TYR A 1056 -20.37 20.98 -6.19
C TYR A 1056 -19.38 22.12 -5.87
N LYS A 1057 -18.06 21.87 -5.83
CA LYS A 1057 -17.04 22.94 -5.85
C LYS A 1057 -17.09 23.75 -7.14
N GLN A 1058 -17.12 23.10 -8.30
CA GLN A 1058 -17.24 23.78 -9.60
C GLN A 1058 -18.52 24.62 -9.69
N MET A 1059 -19.63 24.15 -9.09
CA MET A 1059 -20.90 24.91 -8.98
C MET A 1059 -20.87 26.08 -7.98
N LEU A 1060 -19.86 26.17 -7.11
CA LEU A 1060 -19.67 27.23 -6.11
C LEU A 1060 -18.61 28.25 -6.55
N TYR A 1061 -17.51 27.80 -7.14
CA TYR A 1061 -16.37 28.66 -7.49
C TYR A 1061 -16.32 29.03 -8.97
N GLU A 1062 -17.07 28.34 -9.84
CA GLU A 1062 -16.91 28.38 -11.31
C GLU A 1062 -15.48 28.02 -11.77
N ALA A 1063 -14.69 27.44 -10.86
CA ALA A 1063 -13.31 26.99 -10.99
C ALA A 1063 -13.09 25.73 -10.11
N GLU A 1064 -11.88 25.16 -10.14
CA GLU A 1064 -11.55 23.93 -9.41
C GLU A 1064 -11.52 24.14 -7.88
N ASP A 1065 -11.08 25.32 -7.43
CA ASP A 1065 -10.96 25.69 -6.02
C ASP A 1065 -11.32 27.18 -5.78
N PHE A 1066 -11.25 27.61 -4.51
CA PHE A 1066 -11.52 29.00 -4.12
C PHE A 1066 -10.47 29.99 -4.64
N ALA A 1067 -9.21 29.57 -4.76
CA ALA A 1067 -8.08 30.44 -5.13
C ALA A 1067 -7.99 30.73 -6.63
N SER A 1068 -8.56 29.86 -7.46
CA SER A 1068 -8.69 29.99 -8.92
C SER A 1068 -10.01 30.64 -9.37
N SER A 1069 -10.93 30.91 -8.45
CA SER A 1069 -12.21 31.55 -8.76
C SER A 1069 -12.05 32.99 -9.26
N THR A 1070 -12.83 33.35 -10.27
CA THR A 1070 -12.97 34.72 -10.80
C THR A 1070 -14.30 35.39 -10.43
N ARG A 1071 -15.16 34.69 -9.68
CA ARG A 1071 -16.45 35.22 -9.21
C ARG A 1071 -16.23 36.35 -8.18
N ASN A 1072 -17.24 37.18 -7.98
CA ASN A 1072 -17.21 38.16 -6.89
C ASN A 1072 -17.15 37.43 -5.53
N ILE A 1073 -16.21 37.85 -4.68
CA ILE A 1073 -15.96 37.27 -3.36
C ILE A 1073 -17.22 37.30 -2.46
N GLU A 1074 -18.06 38.33 -2.59
CA GLU A 1074 -19.30 38.46 -1.83
C GLU A 1074 -20.36 37.44 -2.26
N ASP A 1075 -20.44 37.13 -3.57
CA ASP A 1075 -21.33 36.07 -4.09
C ASP A 1075 -20.87 34.68 -3.65
N ILE A 1076 -19.55 34.41 -3.69
CA ILE A 1076 -18.98 33.16 -3.15
C ILE A 1076 -19.29 33.03 -1.65
N TYR A 1077 -19.18 34.10 -0.87
CA TYR A 1077 -19.53 34.07 0.55
C TYR A 1077 -21.03 33.85 0.80
N ASN A 1078 -21.91 34.48 0.01
CA ASN A 1078 -23.36 34.25 0.09
C ASN A 1078 -23.72 32.80 -0.25
N ASP A 1079 -23.15 32.23 -1.31
CA ASP A 1079 -23.31 30.82 -1.68
C ASP A 1079 -22.74 29.88 -0.59
N ALA A 1080 -21.54 30.16 -0.06
CA ALA A 1080 -20.91 29.37 0.99
C ALA A 1080 -21.74 29.34 2.29
N LEU A 1081 -22.30 30.48 2.68
CA LEU A 1081 -23.20 30.58 3.83
C LEU A 1081 -24.54 29.89 3.57
N ALA A 1082 -25.11 30.00 2.37
CA ALA A 1082 -26.31 29.24 1.99
C ALA A 1082 -26.10 27.73 2.13
N ILE A 1083 -24.97 27.22 1.60
CA ILE A 1083 -24.53 25.83 1.77
C ILE A 1083 -24.42 25.48 3.27
N TYR A 1084 -23.78 26.32 4.07
CA TYR A 1084 -23.62 26.10 5.52
C TYR A 1084 -24.98 25.98 6.22
N HIS A 1085 -25.91 26.91 5.98
CA HIS A 1085 -27.26 26.85 6.56
C HIS A 1085 -27.98 25.56 6.17
N VAL A 1086 -28.08 25.27 4.87
CA VAL A 1086 -28.76 24.06 4.34
C VAL A 1086 -28.16 22.77 4.91
N SER A 1087 -26.83 22.70 4.99
CA SER A 1087 -26.12 21.53 5.52
C SER A 1087 -26.36 21.34 7.03
N TYR A 1088 -26.42 22.43 7.81
CA TYR A 1088 -26.59 22.39 9.26
C TYR A 1088 -28.05 22.20 9.68
N ASP A 1089 -29.01 22.81 8.98
CA ASP A 1089 -30.43 22.63 9.25
C ASP A 1089 -30.89 21.19 8.93
N ASN A 1090 -30.31 20.59 7.88
CA ASN A 1090 -30.51 19.16 7.61
C ASN A 1090 -29.80 18.25 8.64
N ALA A 1091 -28.63 18.65 9.16
CA ALA A 1091 -27.96 17.91 10.23
C ALA A 1091 -28.76 17.96 11.55
N LEU A 1092 -29.27 19.14 11.92
CA LEU A 1092 -30.21 19.38 13.02
C LEU A 1092 -31.47 18.51 12.89
N ARG A 1093 -32.17 18.60 11.75
CA ARG A 1093 -33.42 17.88 11.47
C ARG A 1093 -33.31 16.35 11.65
N PHE A 1094 -32.12 15.79 11.40
CA PHE A 1094 -31.86 14.35 11.49
C PHE A 1094 -30.95 13.95 12.66
N ALA A 1095 -30.60 14.87 13.57
CA ALA A 1095 -29.68 14.67 14.69
C ALA A 1095 -28.35 13.97 14.31
N ASP A 1096 -27.80 14.33 13.13
CA ASP A 1096 -26.62 13.67 12.55
C ASP A 1096 -25.62 14.70 12.03
N VAL A 1097 -24.58 14.93 12.82
CA VAL A 1097 -23.49 15.89 12.54
C VAL A 1097 -22.66 15.53 11.31
N GLY A 1098 -22.67 14.27 10.84
CA GLY A 1098 -22.00 13.88 9.61
C GLY A 1098 -22.55 14.63 8.39
N LYS A 1099 -23.82 15.03 8.44
CA LYS A 1099 -24.50 15.83 7.41
C LYS A 1099 -24.02 17.28 7.31
N CYS A 1100 -23.33 17.82 8.32
CA CYS A 1100 -22.63 19.12 8.25
C CYS A 1100 -21.44 19.10 7.27
N GLY A 1101 -20.96 17.91 6.90
CA GLY A 1101 -19.74 17.76 6.10
C GLY A 1101 -19.82 18.23 4.65
N PHE A 1102 -21.02 18.42 4.09
CA PHE A 1102 -21.15 19.01 2.75
C PHE A 1102 -20.61 20.44 2.72
N ALA A 1103 -20.94 21.25 3.73
CA ALA A 1103 -20.45 22.62 3.83
C ALA A 1103 -18.93 22.70 3.87
N TRP A 1104 -18.27 21.90 4.71
CA TRP A 1104 -16.81 21.96 4.83
C TRP A 1104 -16.06 21.31 3.66
N LYS A 1105 -16.62 20.27 3.02
CA LYS A 1105 -15.99 19.63 1.84
C LYS A 1105 -16.09 20.48 0.57
N VAL A 1106 -17.16 21.27 0.42
CA VAL A 1106 -17.41 22.08 -0.78
C VAL A 1106 -16.99 23.54 -0.54
N ALA A 1107 -17.56 24.18 0.48
CA ALA A 1107 -17.40 25.60 0.79
C ALA A 1107 -16.32 25.89 1.85
N GLY A 1108 -15.57 24.89 2.32
CA GLY A 1108 -14.67 25.02 3.48
C GLY A 1108 -13.64 26.15 3.36
N GLU A 1109 -13.03 26.34 2.19
CA GLU A 1109 -12.08 27.42 1.91
C GLU A 1109 -12.73 28.81 2.04
N ALA A 1110 -13.89 29.01 1.40
CA ALA A 1110 -14.64 30.26 1.48
C ALA A 1110 -15.19 30.53 2.89
N LEU A 1111 -15.68 29.50 3.60
CA LEU A 1111 -16.14 29.61 4.99
C LEU A 1111 -15.00 29.98 5.94
N CYS A 1112 -13.81 29.39 5.74
CA CYS A 1112 -12.59 29.75 6.47
C CYS A 1112 -12.22 31.23 6.23
N SER A 1113 -12.11 31.64 4.96
CA SER A 1113 -11.81 33.02 4.57
C SER A 1113 -12.83 34.02 5.12
N PHE A 1114 -14.13 33.70 5.07
CA PHE A 1114 -15.18 34.51 5.66
C PHE A 1114 -15.05 34.60 7.18
N HIS A 1115 -14.77 33.50 7.87
CA HIS A 1115 -14.54 33.48 9.32
C HIS A 1115 -13.38 34.39 9.73
N GLU A 1116 -12.25 34.35 9.01
CA GLU A 1116 -11.12 35.25 9.24
C GLU A 1116 -11.52 36.72 9.04
N SER A 1117 -12.28 37.04 7.98
CA SER A 1117 -12.76 38.40 7.69
C SER A 1117 -13.66 38.98 8.80
N LYS A 1118 -14.45 38.13 9.48
CA LYS A 1118 -15.36 38.52 10.57
C LYS A 1118 -14.72 38.40 11.96
N THR A 1119 -13.58 37.73 12.10
CA THR A 1119 -12.88 37.55 13.39
C THR A 1119 -11.39 37.90 13.32
N PRO A 1120 -11.02 39.12 12.85
CA PRO A 1120 -9.62 39.52 12.72
C PRO A 1120 -8.85 39.36 14.03
N GLY A 1121 -7.68 38.73 13.95
CA GLY A 1121 -6.85 38.39 15.11
C GLY A 1121 -7.14 37.03 15.77
N ARG A 1122 -8.14 36.26 15.32
CA ARG A 1122 -8.31 34.84 15.72
C ARG A 1122 -7.64 33.83 14.79
N SER A 1123 -7.31 34.22 13.57
CA SER A 1123 -6.49 33.42 12.64
C SER A 1123 -5.10 33.16 13.21
N ILE A 1124 -4.64 31.92 13.10
CA ILE A 1124 -3.31 31.46 13.51
C ILE A 1124 -2.59 30.97 12.26
N ARG A 1125 -1.76 31.86 11.70
CA ARG A 1125 -0.80 31.49 10.64
C ARG A 1125 0.27 30.57 11.23
N PHE A 1126 0.06 29.27 11.09
CA PHE A 1126 1.07 28.26 11.39
C PHE A 1126 2.30 28.50 10.50
N LYS A 1127 3.39 28.99 11.07
CA LYS A 1127 4.67 29.08 10.35
C LYS A 1127 5.21 27.66 10.12
N VAL A 1128 5.87 27.42 8.99
CA VAL A 1128 6.42 26.09 8.65
C VAL A 1128 7.23 25.48 9.81
N PRO A 1129 8.19 26.17 10.46
CA PRO A 1129 8.93 25.58 11.59
C PRO A 1129 8.06 25.19 12.81
N VAL A 1130 6.87 25.77 12.96
CA VAL A 1130 5.92 25.40 14.02
C VAL A 1130 5.15 24.14 13.64
N LEU A 1131 4.74 23.98 12.37
CA LEU A 1131 4.18 22.72 11.86
C LEU A 1131 5.21 21.59 11.98
N THR A 1132 6.44 21.86 11.59
CA THR A 1132 7.61 20.97 11.68
C THR A 1132 8.05 20.65 13.13
N MET A 1133 7.45 21.29 14.15
CA MET A 1133 7.58 20.98 15.58
C MET A 1133 6.29 20.36 16.19
N LEU A 1134 5.21 20.27 15.42
CA LEU A 1134 3.95 19.63 15.80
C LEU A 1134 3.84 18.18 15.30
N ILE A 1135 4.63 17.83 14.27
CA ILE A 1135 4.80 16.51 13.61
C ILE A 1135 6.01 15.78 14.18
#